data_AF-A0A6E8VKY8-F1
#
_entry.id   AF-A0A6E8VKY8-F1
#
_cell.length_a   1.000
_cell.length_b   1.000
_cell.length_c   1.000
_cell.angle_alpha   90.00
_cell.angle_beta   90.00
_cell.angle_gamma   90.00
#
_symmetry.space_group_name_H-M   'P 1'
#
loop_
_entity.id
_entity.type
_entity.pdbx_description
1 polymer ?
#
loop_
_entity_poly.entity_id
_entity_poly.type
_entity_poly.pdbx_seq_one_letter_code
_entity_poly.pdbx_strand_id
1 'polypeptide(L)'
;MYRPNFYESTCLRCSEIVYQVDRVGPLKDFTFFHSGCFKCKRCGTKLTLKTYYNNQHNQDDKEVYCCSHVPKSGPGHFDQTSVGIRQALNVPKSTNYVNEQIRGHRNDSIDGQQRLGTPNGYNNGGREGNTPPQNDPDYKYGRFDASALHIAHALKQTEIQKAYDKPREKPIDYYLARDEQAKLEMKHRKEEDDLYRKFARKREEEDRRMQSEIQDEWERELQRLAHKFEKELTTSRRSREDQNILTLKHEQQKEDLEKNMTIRKTKKKESLTRKLLEHERSETAALVDRQSSEMLELISVRRSEYMQSESIFLDDDINETVVAMEYPLVAPKPAPPALSKFQVYNDPVEFQDVDQIAITVAQEDQKTFTDLVRQLVGRCTSDIEKARTIFRWITVKNLNTMTFDDNLRGDTPMGLLRGIKYGTESYHVLFKRLCSYAGLHCVVIKGYSKSAGYQPGVKFQDSRFRNSWNAVYVAGAWRFVQCNWGARHLVNAKEAPKTGKGKNDSLRYEYDDHYFLTDPREFIYEFFPLQEEWQLLKRPITLTEFENLPFVRSLFFRYGLHFADDGYGAVVYTDDTGAATVRIAMPSDMQGCLIFHYNLKFYDSDEDSFDGVSLKRFVMQSVISNVVAFRVHAPCSGAFLLDIFANAVTPQEYLTGEPMKFKSVCKFKICCEELQTVMVPLPDCASGEWGPTKATRLFGLIPITHPEPLIFAGRAIELQFRMSRPLTDFMATLHKNGIEEKKLSKYVQQAILDDMITFNISFPEEGQYGLDIYTREVGSVSHNNNSSTEKHLLTHCCKYLINSSKRN
;
A
#
# COMPACT_ATOMS: atom_id res chain seq x y z
N MET A 1 32.80 -24.92 24.70
CA MET A 1 33.75 -25.24 23.61
C MET A 1 33.50 -24.29 22.45
N TYR A 2 34.54 -23.76 21.81
CA TYR A 2 34.39 -23.00 20.57
C TYR A 2 33.96 -23.93 19.42
N ARG A 3 33.15 -23.40 18.49
CA ARG A 3 33.03 -23.93 17.11
C ARG A 3 33.65 -22.90 16.16
N PRO A 4 34.49 -23.30 15.19
CA PRO A 4 35.20 -22.36 14.31
C PRO A 4 34.31 -21.76 13.21
N ASN A 5 34.88 -20.78 12.51
CA ASN A 5 34.24 -19.88 11.56
C ASN A 5 33.51 -20.54 10.38
N PHE A 6 32.54 -19.82 9.82
CA PHE A 6 31.91 -20.15 8.54
C PHE A 6 32.90 -19.97 7.36
N TYR A 7 33.42 -21.09 6.85
CA TYR A 7 33.94 -21.31 5.49
C TYR A 7 34.71 -20.16 4.82
N GLU A 8 36.04 -20.19 4.97
CA GLU A 8 36.95 -19.60 3.99
C GLU A 8 36.64 -20.20 2.61
N SER A 9 36.23 -19.35 1.67
CA SER A 9 35.75 -19.77 0.35
C SER A 9 36.89 -19.67 -0.66
N THR A 10 37.39 -20.78 -1.19
CA THR A 10 38.51 -20.82 -2.14
C THR A 10 38.08 -20.66 -3.60
N CYS A 11 38.99 -20.16 -4.43
CA CYS A 11 38.77 -19.93 -5.86
C CYS A 11 38.93 -21.22 -6.65
N LEU A 12 37.94 -21.61 -7.46
CA LEU A 12 37.99 -22.85 -8.25
C LEU A 12 39.21 -22.92 -9.20
N ARG A 13 39.76 -21.78 -9.62
CA ARG A 13 40.81 -21.71 -10.66
C ARG A 13 42.24 -21.49 -10.13
N CYS A 14 42.42 -21.01 -8.89
CA CYS A 14 43.75 -20.86 -8.29
C CYS A 14 43.87 -21.43 -6.87
N SER A 15 42.80 -22.02 -6.32
CA SER A 15 42.70 -22.58 -4.97
C SER A 15 42.89 -21.61 -3.80
N GLU A 16 43.34 -20.38 -4.05
CA GLU A 16 43.50 -19.33 -3.02
C GLU A 16 42.18 -18.81 -2.43
N ILE A 17 42.24 -18.23 -1.23
CA ILE A 17 41.08 -17.72 -0.48
C ILE A 17 40.48 -16.48 -1.16
N VAL A 18 39.15 -16.44 -1.28
CA VAL A 18 38.39 -15.36 -1.94
C VAL A 18 37.71 -14.45 -0.90
N TYR A 19 38.38 -13.35 -0.58
CA TYR A 19 37.85 -12.30 0.29
C TYR A 19 36.62 -11.62 -0.30
N GLN A 20 35.73 -11.12 0.56
CA GLN A 20 34.38 -10.65 0.19
C GLN A 20 34.35 -9.54 -0.88
N VAL A 21 35.37 -8.69 -0.93
CA VAL A 21 35.49 -7.58 -1.90
C VAL A 21 35.84 -7.99 -3.33
N ASP A 22 36.40 -9.19 -3.54
CA ASP A 22 36.79 -9.70 -4.87
C ASP A 22 36.01 -10.97 -5.25
N ARG A 23 34.95 -11.29 -4.50
CA ARG A 23 34.22 -12.56 -4.60
C ARG A 23 33.20 -12.58 -5.73
N VAL A 24 33.38 -13.49 -6.68
CA VAL A 24 32.39 -13.84 -7.70
C VAL A 24 31.85 -15.24 -7.42
N GLY A 25 30.66 -15.31 -6.83
CA GLY A 25 29.95 -16.54 -6.47
C GLY A 25 28.99 -16.33 -5.28
N PRO A 26 28.28 -17.38 -4.81
CA PRO A 26 28.37 -18.76 -5.27
C PRO A 26 27.75 -18.95 -6.66
N LEU A 27 28.36 -19.82 -7.46
CA LEU A 27 27.85 -20.26 -8.76
C LEU A 27 27.38 -21.72 -8.65
N LYS A 28 27.35 -22.44 -9.78
CA LYS A 28 27.10 -23.89 -9.84
C LYS A 28 27.94 -24.63 -8.78
N ASP A 29 27.30 -25.52 -8.03
CA ASP A 29 27.88 -26.36 -6.97
C ASP A 29 28.68 -25.60 -5.90
N PHE A 30 28.18 -24.41 -5.50
CA PHE A 30 28.80 -23.51 -4.51
C PHE A 30 30.24 -23.07 -4.86
N THR A 31 30.58 -23.01 -6.15
CA THR A 31 31.90 -22.55 -6.58
C THR A 31 32.05 -21.03 -6.54
N PHE A 32 33.27 -20.58 -6.24
CA PHE A 32 33.65 -19.17 -6.15
C PHE A 32 34.89 -18.89 -7.02
N PHE A 33 35.06 -17.65 -7.43
CA PHE A 33 36.24 -17.15 -8.13
C PHE A 33 36.60 -15.74 -7.64
N HIS A 34 37.89 -15.39 -7.65
CA HIS A 34 38.35 -14.00 -7.66
C HIS A 34 37.86 -13.28 -8.93
N SER A 35 37.59 -11.97 -8.89
CA SER A 35 37.18 -11.24 -10.11
C SER A 35 38.30 -11.16 -11.16
N GLY A 36 39.56 -11.32 -10.75
CA GLY A 36 40.71 -11.50 -11.64
C GLY A 36 40.76 -12.89 -12.31
N CYS A 37 40.23 -13.92 -11.65
CA CYS A 37 40.18 -15.30 -12.14
C CYS A 37 38.92 -15.61 -12.95
N PHE A 38 37.85 -14.83 -12.79
CA PHE A 38 36.55 -15.06 -13.44
C PHE A 38 36.57 -14.74 -14.96
N LYS A 39 37.03 -15.73 -15.73
CA LYS A 39 37.33 -15.64 -17.17
C LYS A 39 36.84 -16.89 -17.91
N CYS A 40 36.60 -16.81 -19.22
CA CYS A 40 36.27 -17.99 -20.02
C CYS A 40 37.43 -18.99 -20.07
N LYS A 41 37.19 -20.26 -19.67
CA LYS A 41 38.19 -21.34 -19.61
C LYS A 41 38.97 -21.54 -20.92
N ARG A 42 38.33 -21.33 -22.08
CA ARG A 42 38.94 -21.54 -23.41
C ARG A 42 39.65 -20.32 -24.01
N CYS A 43 39.32 -19.09 -23.61
CA CYS A 43 39.80 -17.88 -24.30
C CYS A 43 40.22 -16.72 -23.39
N GLY A 44 40.25 -16.90 -22.07
CA GLY A 44 40.78 -15.90 -21.12
C GLY A 44 39.96 -14.60 -20.95
N THR A 45 38.94 -14.36 -21.77
CA THR A 45 38.07 -13.17 -21.70
C THR A 45 37.42 -13.06 -20.33
N LYS A 46 37.53 -11.90 -19.66
CA LYS A 46 36.88 -11.64 -18.35
C LYS A 46 35.35 -11.71 -18.50
N LEU A 47 34.72 -12.41 -17.57
CA LEU A 47 33.29 -12.64 -17.53
C LEU A 47 32.63 -11.79 -16.43
N THR A 48 31.31 -11.77 -16.44
CA THR A 48 30.46 -11.19 -15.39
C THR A 48 29.31 -12.14 -15.10
N LEU A 49 28.56 -11.93 -14.00
CA LEU A 49 27.37 -12.72 -13.69
C LEU A 49 26.27 -12.66 -14.77
N LYS A 50 26.37 -11.74 -15.75
CA LYS A 50 25.47 -11.63 -16.91
C LYS A 50 26.03 -12.21 -18.22
N THR A 51 27.32 -12.59 -18.27
CA THR A 51 28.01 -12.98 -19.52
C THR A 51 28.74 -14.34 -19.46
N TYR A 52 28.67 -15.03 -18.32
CA TYR A 52 29.18 -16.39 -18.15
C TYR A 52 28.12 -17.45 -18.49
N TYR A 53 28.60 -18.61 -18.91
CA TYR A 53 27.80 -19.81 -19.20
C TYR A 53 28.53 -21.03 -18.64
N ASN A 54 27.80 -21.95 -18.01
CA ASN A 54 28.33 -23.27 -17.64
C ASN A 54 28.10 -24.29 -18.77
N ASN A 55 28.94 -25.32 -18.80
CA ASN A 55 28.76 -26.49 -19.66
C ASN A 55 27.48 -27.24 -19.27
N GLN A 56 26.62 -27.54 -20.25
CA GLN A 56 25.34 -28.22 -20.05
C GLN A 56 25.43 -29.75 -20.30
N HIS A 57 26.52 -30.23 -20.90
CA HIS A 57 26.73 -31.65 -21.25
C HIS A 57 27.32 -32.47 -20.12
N ASN A 58 28.10 -31.83 -19.25
CA ASN A 58 28.72 -32.46 -18.11
C ASN A 58 28.28 -31.73 -16.83
N GLN A 59 27.51 -32.41 -15.98
CA GLN A 59 27.05 -31.83 -14.71
C GLN A 59 28.21 -31.63 -13.72
N ASP A 60 29.31 -32.38 -13.83
CA ASP A 60 30.51 -32.20 -13.02
C ASP A 60 31.46 -31.09 -13.51
N ASP A 61 31.26 -30.56 -14.74
CA ASP A 61 32.08 -29.44 -15.23
C ASP A 61 31.61 -28.13 -14.58
N LYS A 62 32.36 -27.74 -13.54
CA LYS A 62 32.14 -26.54 -12.72
C LYS A 62 32.74 -25.26 -13.32
N GLU A 63 33.44 -25.37 -14.44
CA GLU A 63 34.09 -24.24 -15.08
C GLU A 63 33.14 -23.32 -15.88
N VAL A 64 33.64 -22.13 -16.19
CA VAL A 64 32.88 -21.05 -16.81
C VAL A 64 33.42 -20.63 -18.18
N TYR A 65 32.48 -20.38 -19.10
CA TYR A 65 32.72 -20.15 -20.53
C TYR A 65 31.97 -18.89 -20.99
N CYS A 66 32.33 -18.33 -22.15
CA CYS A 66 31.49 -17.34 -22.85
C CYS A 66 30.52 -18.04 -23.83
N CYS A 67 29.54 -17.29 -24.36
CA CYS A 67 28.51 -17.79 -25.28
C CYS A 67 29.05 -18.48 -26.56
N SER A 68 30.27 -18.13 -26.99
CA SER A 68 30.96 -18.71 -28.16
C SER A 68 31.73 -20.00 -27.83
N HIS A 69 32.09 -20.21 -26.56
CA HIS A 69 33.01 -21.29 -26.14
C HIS A 69 32.38 -22.29 -25.15
N VAL A 70 31.14 -22.06 -24.71
CA VAL A 70 30.36 -23.06 -23.98
C VAL A 70 30.09 -24.28 -24.89
N PRO A 71 30.31 -25.52 -24.43
CA PRO A 71 29.94 -26.71 -25.20
C PRO A 71 28.44 -26.75 -25.52
N LYS A 72 28.10 -27.05 -26.78
CA LYS A 72 26.73 -27.11 -27.32
C LYS A 72 26.50 -28.48 -27.98
N SER A 73 25.26 -28.96 -27.94
CA SER A 73 24.89 -30.28 -28.47
C SER A 73 24.96 -30.30 -30.00
N GLY A 74 25.65 -31.29 -30.57
CA GLY A 74 25.37 -31.73 -31.94
C GLY A 74 24.05 -32.53 -31.98
N PRO A 75 23.33 -32.55 -33.12
CA PRO A 75 22.07 -33.29 -33.22
C PRO A 75 22.30 -34.80 -33.40
N GLY A 76 22.02 -35.57 -32.34
CA GLY A 76 21.58 -36.96 -32.46
C GLY A 76 22.62 -38.08 -32.29
N HIS A 77 22.66 -38.65 -31.08
CA HIS A 77 22.54 -40.11 -30.91
C HIS A 77 21.99 -40.40 -29.50
N PHE A 78 21.05 -41.33 -29.38
CA PHE A 78 20.52 -41.82 -28.10
C PHE A 78 20.51 -43.36 -28.14
N ASP A 79 21.02 -43.99 -27.09
CA ASP A 79 21.03 -45.44 -26.91
C ASP A 79 19.97 -45.90 -25.88
N GLN A 80 19.59 -47.17 -25.91
CA GLN A 80 18.25 -47.64 -25.55
C GLN A 80 18.03 -48.05 -24.07
N THR A 81 18.77 -47.47 -23.12
CA THR A 81 18.78 -47.92 -21.70
C THR A 81 18.37 -46.87 -20.67
N SER A 82 17.33 -46.07 -20.96
CA SER A 82 16.73 -45.15 -19.97
C SER A 82 15.21 -45.13 -20.05
N VAL A 83 14.56 -45.87 -19.15
CA VAL A 83 13.10 -45.95 -19.02
C VAL A 83 12.60 -44.79 -18.15
N GLY A 84 11.83 -43.87 -18.73
CA GLY A 84 11.28 -42.72 -17.99
C GLY A 84 10.30 -41.89 -18.80
N ILE A 85 9.01 -42.22 -18.68
CA ILE A 85 7.85 -41.39 -19.09
C ILE A 85 7.73 -41.10 -20.61
N ARG A 86 6.94 -41.93 -21.30
CA ARG A 86 6.23 -41.55 -22.54
C ARG A 86 4.72 -41.50 -22.27
N GLN A 87 4.14 -40.31 -22.15
CA GLN A 87 2.80 -39.95 -22.66
C GLN A 87 2.43 -38.52 -22.21
N ALA A 88 2.37 -37.56 -23.16
CA ALA A 88 1.58 -36.32 -23.12
C ALA A 88 2.00 -35.32 -24.23
N LEU A 89 2.20 -35.77 -25.47
CA LEU A 89 2.33 -34.86 -26.62
C LEU A 89 1.56 -35.39 -27.83
N ASN A 90 0.36 -34.84 -28.02
CA ASN A 90 -0.33 -34.86 -29.30
C ASN A 90 -1.27 -33.63 -29.37
N VAL A 91 -0.80 -32.54 -29.97
CA VAL A 91 -1.53 -31.57 -30.81
C VAL A 91 -0.48 -30.63 -31.43
N PRO A 92 -0.61 -30.17 -32.71
CA PRO A 92 0.51 -29.56 -33.43
C PRO A 92 0.73 -28.07 -33.16
N LYS A 93 1.88 -27.57 -33.66
CA LYS A 93 2.31 -26.16 -33.64
C LYS A 93 1.86 -25.40 -34.88
N SER A 94 1.76 -24.07 -34.77
CA SER A 94 2.04 -23.17 -35.89
C SER A 94 2.84 -21.93 -35.42
N THR A 95 4.12 -21.89 -35.87
CA THR A 95 4.86 -20.71 -36.40
C THR A 95 4.73 -19.37 -35.68
N ASN A 96 5.73 -18.85 -34.94
CA ASN A 96 7.08 -18.38 -35.38
C ASN A 96 7.06 -17.50 -36.65
N TYR A 97 7.46 -16.23 -36.57
CA TYR A 97 8.84 -15.70 -36.77
C TYR A 97 9.00 -14.44 -35.86
N VAL A 98 10.09 -14.03 -35.21
CA VAL A 98 11.57 -14.26 -35.25
C VAL A 98 12.35 -13.12 -35.92
N ASN A 99 12.99 -12.28 -35.07
CA ASN A 99 14.28 -11.59 -35.27
C ASN A 99 14.35 -10.45 -36.34
N GLU A 100 15.34 -9.54 -36.39
CA GLU A 100 16.59 -9.34 -35.60
C GLU A 100 17.13 -7.88 -35.63
N GLN A 101 18.10 -7.58 -34.74
CA GLN A 101 19.24 -6.62 -34.87
C GLN A 101 19.16 -5.30 -35.66
N ILE A 102 19.74 -4.23 -35.09
CA ILE A 102 21.00 -3.60 -35.59
C ILE A 102 21.59 -2.63 -34.52
N ARG A 103 22.87 -2.25 -34.65
CA ARG A 103 23.59 -1.31 -33.76
C ARG A 103 24.00 -0.02 -34.49
N GLY A 104 23.99 1.09 -33.76
CA GLY A 104 24.70 2.34 -34.08
C GLY A 104 23.93 3.57 -33.59
N HIS A 105 24.54 4.73 -33.30
CA HIS A 105 25.94 5.03 -32.93
C HIS A 105 25.90 6.40 -32.20
N ARG A 106 26.98 6.84 -31.52
CA ARG A 106 27.02 8.17 -30.88
C ARG A 106 26.96 9.32 -31.89
N ASN A 107 26.45 10.48 -31.44
CA ASN A 107 27.07 11.78 -31.68
C ASN A 107 26.66 12.80 -30.59
N ASP A 108 27.61 13.64 -30.16
CA ASP A 108 27.45 14.75 -29.22
C ASP A 108 27.74 16.08 -29.97
N SER A 109 27.03 17.20 -29.71
CA SER A 109 27.47 18.62 -29.95
C SER A 109 26.43 19.72 -29.59
N ILE A 110 26.45 20.18 -28.34
CA ILE A 110 26.74 21.58 -27.85
C ILE A 110 26.24 22.86 -28.61
N ASP A 111 25.71 23.82 -27.81
CA ASP A 111 25.54 25.31 -27.93
C ASP A 111 24.50 25.99 -28.89
N GLY A 112 24.02 27.20 -28.50
CA GLY A 112 23.11 28.01 -29.38
C GLY A 112 22.50 29.39 -28.97
N GLN A 113 22.33 29.75 -27.68
CA GLN A 113 22.01 31.11 -27.13
C GLN A 113 20.98 32.12 -27.76
N GLN A 114 20.00 32.56 -26.92
CA GLN A 114 19.61 33.98 -26.61
C GLN A 114 18.55 34.79 -27.46
N ARG A 115 17.53 35.38 -26.75
CA ARG A 115 16.91 36.75 -26.85
C ARG A 115 15.37 36.92 -26.96
N LEU A 116 14.80 37.47 -25.87
CA LEU A 116 13.89 38.64 -25.72
C LEU A 116 12.75 38.97 -26.73
N GLY A 117 11.56 39.30 -26.19
CA GLY A 117 10.55 40.11 -26.89
C GLY A 117 9.17 40.22 -26.20
N THR A 118 8.91 41.29 -25.45
CA THR A 118 7.57 41.70 -24.98
C THR A 118 7.16 43.06 -25.56
N PRO A 119 5.85 43.30 -25.75
CA PRO A 119 5.29 44.65 -25.76
C PRO A 119 4.18 44.84 -24.71
N ASN A 120 3.93 46.11 -24.36
CA ASN A 120 3.00 46.54 -23.31
C ASN A 120 2.09 47.67 -23.86
N GLY A 121 0.90 47.91 -23.29
CA GLY A 121 -0.02 48.94 -23.79
C GLY A 121 -1.14 49.30 -22.81
N TYR A 122 -1.27 50.59 -22.48
CA TYR A 122 -2.17 51.15 -21.47
C TYR A 122 -3.01 52.32 -22.03
N ASN A 123 -4.20 52.54 -21.44
CA ASN A 123 -4.94 53.81 -21.21
C ASN A 123 -6.42 53.81 -21.68
N ASN A 124 -7.31 54.71 -21.20
CA ASN A 124 -7.58 55.24 -19.83
C ASN A 124 -8.86 56.12 -19.86
N GLY A 125 -9.69 56.11 -18.79
CA GLY A 125 -10.55 57.24 -18.39
C GLY A 125 -11.96 57.41 -19.02
N GLY A 126 -12.95 57.71 -18.17
CA GLY A 126 -14.33 58.13 -18.50
C GLY A 126 -15.25 58.12 -17.26
N ARG A 127 -16.19 59.06 -17.10
CA ARG A 127 -16.93 59.30 -15.83
C ARG A 127 -18.38 59.79 -16.01
N GLU A 128 -19.24 59.39 -15.05
CA GLU A 128 -20.50 60.05 -14.57
C GLU A 128 -21.75 60.16 -15.48
N GLY A 129 -22.96 59.97 -14.90
CA GLY A 129 -24.27 60.30 -15.54
C GLY A 129 -25.48 59.42 -15.12
N ASN A 130 -26.50 60.00 -14.46
CA ASN A 130 -27.66 59.32 -13.83
C ASN A 130 -28.78 58.75 -14.76
N THR A 131 -29.46 57.72 -14.23
CA THR A 131 -30.89 57.21 -14.32
C THR A 131 -31.97 57.95 -15.16
N PRO A 132 -33.15 57.33 -15.49
CA PRO A 132 -33.76 56.05 -15.05
C PRO A 132 -33.91 55.01 -16.22
N PRO A 133 -35.03 54.35 -16.65
CA PRO A 133 -36.49 54.39 -16.32
C PRO A 133 -37.02 53.11 -15.57
N GLN A 134 -38.02 52.37 -16.11
CA GLN A 134 -38.77 51.27 -15.45
C GLN A 134 -39.22 50.14 -16.40
N ASN A 135 -39.51 48.96 -15.82
CA ASN A 135 -40.44 47.88 -16.24
C ASN A 135 -40.29 47.19 -17.62
N ASP A 136 -39.80 45.95 -17.59
CA ASP A 136 -40.15 44.85 -18.50
C ASP A 136 -40.45 43.59 -17.64
N PRO A 137 -41.59 42.88 -17.77
CA PRO A 137 -41.94 41.76 -16.90
C PRO A 137 -41.17 40.44 -17.13
N ASP A 138 -40.65 40.17 -18.34
CA ASP A 138 -40.34 38.79 -18.79
C ASP A 138 -38.84 38.44 -18.94
N TYR A 139 -37.92 39.33 -18.55
CA TYR A 139 -36.47 39.07 -18.66
C TYR A 139 -35.87 38.43 -17.39
N LYS A 140 -35.77 37.09 -17.37
CA LYS A 140 -35.30 36.30 -16.20
C LYS A 140 -33.91 35.64 -16.35
N TYR A 141 -32.86 36.45 -16.56
CA TYR A 141 -31.48 36.06 -16.20
C TYR A 141 -30.69 37.30 -15.75
N GLY A 142 -29.83 37.15 -14.73
CA GLY A 142 -28.84 38.18 -14.36
C GLY A 142 -29.13 39.04 -13.11
N ARG A 143 -29.32 38.41 -11.94
CA ARG A 143 -28.84 39.02 -10.68
C ARG A 143 -27.67 38.19 -10.16
N PHE A 144 -26.52 38.82 -9.98
CA PHE A 144 -25.41 38.23 -9.23
C PHE A 144 -25.77 38.25 -7.74
N ASP A 145 -25.95 37.07 -7.16
CA ASP A 145 -26.07 36.90 -5.72
C ASP A 145 -24.66 36.87 -5.10
N ALA A 146 -24.47 37.61 -4.00
CA ALA A 146 -23.24 37.60 -3.21
C ALA A 146 -23.00 36.26 -2.50
N SER A 147 -23.98 35.35 -2.48
CA SER A 147 -23.84 33.97 -1.99
C SER A 147 -23.00 33.04 -2.90
N ALA A 148 -22.58 33.51 -4.09
CA ALA A 148 -21.87 32.72 -5.09
C ALA A 148 -20.67 31.94 -4.49
N LEU A 149 -20.83 30.62 -4.37
CA LEU A 149 -19.97 29.77 -3.54
C LEU A 149 -18.48 29.86 -3.92
N HIS A 150 -18.17 30.05 -5.19
CA HIS A 150 -16.81 30.24 -5.70
C HIS A 150 -16.17 31.56 -5.24
N ILE A 151 -16.94 32.65 -5.15
CA ILE A 151 -16.46 33.95 -4.64
C ILE A 151 -16.27 33.84 -3.11
N ALA A 152 -17.22 33.23 -2.41
CA ALA A 152 -17.08 32.97 -0.97
C ALA A 152 -15.88 32.05 -0.67
N HIS A 153 -15.62 31.03 -1.49
CA HIS A 153 -14.44 30.16 -1.35
C HIS A 153 -13.14 30.91 -1.64
N ALA A 154 -13.07 31.68 -2.73
CA ALA A 154 -11.88 32.44 -3.10
C ALA A 154 -11.55 33.55 -2.08
N LEU A 155 -12.57 34.30 -1.60
CA LEU A 155 -12.40 35.28 -0.53
C LEU A 155 -11.96 34.60 0.76
N LYS A 156 -12.57 33.48 1.15
CA LYS A 156 -12.22 32.77 2.38
C LYS A 156 -10.85 32.08 2.30
N GLN A 157 -10.42 31.59 1.13
CA GLN A 157 -9.03 31.19 0.90
C GLN A 157 -8.11 32.42 1.01
N THR A 158 -8.46 33.57 0.44
CA THR A 158 -7.64 34.79 0.54
C THR A 158 -7.54 35.29 1.99
N GLU A 159 -8.61 35.17 2.79
CA GLU A 159 -8.61 35.48 4.23
C GLU A 159 -7.81 34.45 5.03
N ILE A 160 -7.93 33.15 4.74
CA ILE A 160 -7.12 32.10 5.39
C ILE A 160 -5.64 32.26 5.02
N GLN A 161 -5.32 32.59 3.77
CA GLN A 161 -3.95 32.75 3.30
C GLN A 161 -3.32 34.02 3.90
N LYS A 162 -4.09 35.09 4.10
CA LYS A 162 -3.69 36.26 4.93
C LYS A 162 -3.61 35.95 6.43
N ALA A 163 -4.42 35.03 6.95
CA ALA A 163 -4.29 34.53 8.33
C ALA A 163 -3.10 33.56 8.51
N TYR A 164 -2.52 33.08 7.41
CA TYR A 164 -1.31 32.27 7.35
C TYR A 164 -0.09 33.01 6.76
N ASP A 165 -0.21 34.31 6.44
CA ASP A 165 0.90 35.28 6.39
C ASP A 165 1.44 35.52 7.81
N LYS A 166 1.86 34.43 8.48
CA LYS A 166 2.48 34.48 9.79
C LYS A 166 3.84 35.17 9.68
N PRO A 167 4.24 36.00 10.66
CA PRO A 167 5.65 36.33 10.85
C PRO A 167 6.45 35.02 10.91
N ARG A 168 7.44 34.87 10.02
CA ARG A 168 8.25 33.65 9.91
C ARG A 168 8.84 33.29 11.27
N GLU A 169 8.58 32.07 11.75
CA GLU A 169 9.11 31.64 13.04
C GLU A 169 10.65 31.66 12.98
N LYS A 170 11.29 32.31 13.96
CA LYS A 170 12.76 32.36 14.04
C LYS A 170 13.28 30.93 14.23
N PRO A 171 14.31 30.47 13.48
CA PRO A 171 14.89 29.15 13.66
C PRO A 171 15.37 28.89 15.11
N ILE A 172 15.33 27.63 15.55
CA ILE A 172 15.67 27.22 16.93
C ILE A 172 17.08 27.66 17.38
N ASP A 173 18.00 27.85 16.44
CA ASP A 173 19.36 28.36 16.70
C ASP A 173 19.40 29.83 17.20
N TYR A 174 18.33 30.63 17.01
CA TYR A 174 18.28 32.02 17.49
C TYR A 174 18.04 32.13 19.01
N TYR A 175 17.25 31.24 19.58
CA TYR A 175 16.79 31.33 20.97
C TYR A 175 17.26 30.18 21.88
N LEU A 176 17.74 29.05 21.34
CA LEU A 176 18.27 27.95 22.13
C LEU A 176 19.67 27.54 21.65
N ALA A 177 20.69 27.74 22.49
CA ALA A 177 22.06 27.34 22.17
C ALA A 177 22.18 25.81 22.03
N ARG A 178 22.93 25.35 21.02
CA ARG A 178 23.10 23.91 20.71
C ARG A 178 23.61 23.12 21.92
N ASP A 179 24.60 23.66 22.61
CA ASP A 179 25.22 23.04 23.78
C ASP A 179 24.24 22.77 24.93
N GLU A 180 23.18 23.56 25.08
CA GLU A 180 22.22 23.42 26.17
C GLU A 180 21.22 22.30 25.88
N GLN A 181 20.73 22.24 24.65
CA GLN A 181 19.93 21.12 24.17
C GLN A 181 20.73 19.80 24.23
N ALA A 182 22.00 19.82 23.81
CA ALA A 182 22.90 18.68 23.86
C ALA A 182 23.26 18.25 25.30
N LYS A 183 23.35 19.17 26.27
CA LYS A 183 23.52 18.84 27.71
C LYS A 183 22.30 18.10 28.26
N LEU A 184 21.09 18.54 27.90
CA LEU A 184 19.86 17.85 28.31
C LEU A 184 19.72 16.47 27.64
N GLU A 185 20.01 16.37 26.34
CA GLU A 185 20.09 15.09 25.63
C GLU A 185 21.11 14.13 26.29
N MET A 186 22.28 14.63 26.71
CA MET A 186 23.29 13.80 27.40
C MET A 186 22.80 13.28 28.76
N LYS A 187 22.01 14.07 29.50
CA LYS A 187 21.32 13.62 30.73
C LYS A 187 20.30 12.53 30.38
N HIS A 188 19.43 12.77 29.40
CA HIS A 188 18.38 11.84 28.97
C HIS A 188 18.94 10.50 28.53
N ARG A 189 20.00 10.48 27.72
CA ARG A 189 20.71 9.26 27.34
C ARG A 189 21.20 8.45 28.54
N LYS A 190 21.76 9.09 29.57
CA LYS A 190 22.27 8.37 30.75
C LYS A 190 21.13 7.65 31.48
N GLU A 191 19.94 8.25 31.52
CA GLU A 191 18.74 7.63 32.09
C GLU A 191 18.24 6.45 31.23
N GLU A 192 18.36 6.54 29.90
CA GLU A 192 18.07 5.44 28.97
C GLU A 192 19.05 4.27 29.14
N ASP A 193 20.37 4.54 29.15
CA ASP A 193 21.42 3.55 29.41
C ASP A 193 21.15 2.78 30.71
N ASP A 194 20.84 3.49 31.80
CA ASP A 194 20.55 2.89 33.09
C ASP A 194 19.18 2.17 33.15
N LEU A 195 18.24 2.48 32.25
CA LEU A 195 17.01 1.71 32.06
C LEU A 195 17.27 0.41 31.27
N TYR A 196 17.94 0.48 30.12
CA TYR A 196 18.31 -0.72 29.34
C TYR A 196 19.21 -1.68 30.14
N ARG A 197 20.09 -1.17 31.01
CA ARG A 197 20.86 -1.97 31.99
C ARG A 197 20.00 -2.63 33.06
N LYS A 198 18.81 -2.12 33.40
CA LYS A 198 17.84 -2.81 34.28
C LYS A 198 17.10 -3.90 33.50
N PHE A 199 16.69 -3.63 32.27
CA PHE A 199 16.04 -4.61 31.38
C PHE A 199 16.93 -5.83 31.11
N ALA A 200 18.20 -5.63 30.79
CA ALA A 200 19.15 -6.72 30.58
C ALA A 200 19.26 -7.64 31.82
N ARG A 201 19.50 -7.07 33.00
CA ARG A 201 19.56 -7.81 34.27
C ARG A 201 18.25 -8.53 34.60
N LYS A 202 17.10 -7.88 34.38
CA LYS A 202 15.76 -8.47 34.60
C LYS A 202 15.51 -9.66 33.65
N ARG A 203 15.94 -9.55 32.38
CA ARG A 203 15.89 -10.67 31.42
C ARG A 203 16.77 -11.83 31.84
N GLU A 204 18.02 -11.58 32.24
CA GLU A 204 18.94 -12.62 32.72
C GLU A 204 18.42 -13.33 33.98
N GLU A 205 17.83 -12.58 34.91
CA GLU A 205 17.23 -13.12 36.13
C GLU A 205 16.00 -13.99 35.86
N GLU A 206 15.06 -13.52 35.01
CA GLU A 206 13.87 -14.28 34.64
C GLU A 206 14.19 -15.50 33.75
N ASP A 207 15.17 -15.42 32.83
CA ASP A 207 15.64 -16.59 32.07
C ASP A 207 16.33 -17.62 32.99
N ARG A 208 17.10 -17.17 34.00
CA ARG A 208 17.73 -18.05 35.01
C ARG A 208 16.68 -18.73 35.89
N ARG A 209 15.71 -17.96 36.39
CA ARG A 209 14.58 -18.45 37.18
C ARG A 209 13.77 -19.49 36.41
N MET A 210 13.40 -19.17 35.16
CA MET A 210 12.61 -20.05 34.30
C MET A 210 13.37 -21.34 33.96
N GLN A 211 14.70 -21.29 33.84
CA GLN A 211 15.53 -22.50 33.70
C GLN A 211 15.50 -23.37 34.96
N SER A 212 15.65 -22.78 36.16
CA SER A 212 15.53 -23.53 37.42
C SER A 212 14.15 -24.18 37.57
N GLU A 213 13.08 -23.40 37.44
CA GLU A 213 11.71 -23.92 37.59
C GLU A 213 11.38 -25.07 36.63
N ILE A 214 12.00 -25.11 35.45
CA ILE A 214 11.84 -26.21 34.47
C ILE A 214 12.73 -27.41 34.82
N GLN A 215 13.95 -27.18 35.34
CA GLN A 215 14.83 -28.26 35.82
C GLN A 215 14.22 -28.97 37.04
N ASP A 216 13.73 -28.20 38.01
CA ASP A 216 13.08 -28.74 39.21
C ASP A 216 11.82 -29.56 38.86
N GLU A 217 11.10 -29.18 37.81
CA GLU A 217 9.93 -29.92 37.31
C GLU A 217 10.33 -31.16 36.50
N TRP A 218 11.37 -31.06 35.65
CA TRP A 218 11.97 -32.17 34.92
C TRP A 218 12.39 -33.31 35.85
N GLU A 219 13.14 -32.97 36.91
CA GLU A 219 13.62 -33.94 37.89
C GLU A 219 12.46 -34.61 38.66
N ARG A 220 11.42 -33.85 39.01
CA ARG A 220 10.23 -34.40 39.70
C ARG A 220 9.41 -35.35 38.83
N GLU A 221 9.19 -35.04 37.54
CA GLU A 221 8.48 -35.97 36.65
C GLU A 221 9.34 -37.20 36.30
N LEU A 222 10.66 -37.03 36.14
CA LEU A 222 11.59 -38.14 35.92
C LEU A 222 11.64 -39.10 37.12
N GLN A 223 11.65 -38.57 38.35
CA GLN A 223 11.56 -39.37 39.59
C GLN A 223 10.24 -40.16 39.67
N ARG A 224 9.10 -39.54 39.32
CA ARG A 224 7.80 -40.24 39.27
C ARG A 224 7.79 -41.36 38.21
N LEU A 225 8.38 -41.11 37.04
CA LEU A 225 8.46 -42.09 35.97
C LEU A 225 9.32 -43.30 36.39
N ALA A 226 10.48 -43.06 37.01
CA ALA A 226 11.34 -44.11 37.55
C ALA A 226 10.63 -44.93 38.64
N HIS A 227 10.01 -44.27 39.63
CA HIS A 227 9.30 -44.95 40.71
C HIS A 227 8.10 -45.77 40.20
N LYS A 228 7.40 -45.28 39.17
CA LYS A 228 6.34 -46.03 38.48
C LYS A 228 6.91 -47.28 37.79
N PHE A 229 8.07 -47.18 37.14
CA PHE A 229 8.75 -48.32 36.50
C PHE A 229 9.20 -49.38 37.52
N GLU A 230 9.82 -48.97 38.63
CA GLU A 230 10.17 -49.86 39.76
C GLU A 230 8.94 -50.60 40.31
N LYS A 231 7.81 -49.90 40.45
CA LYS A 231 6.55 -50.47 40.91
C LYS A 231 5.90 -51.42 39.89
N GLU A 232 5.94 -51.09 38.60
CA GLU A 232 5.47 -51.97 37.52
C GLU A 232 6.37 -53.24 37.39
N LEU A 233 7.68 -53.15 37.64
CA LEU A 233 8.57 -54.32 37.76
C LEU A 233 8.21 -55.20 38.97
N THR A 234 8.17 -54.62 40.17
CA THR A 234 8.04 -55.38 41.43
C THR A 234 6.67 -56.03 41.63
N THR A 235 5.62 -55.48 41.03
CA THR A 235 4.25 -56.05 41.12
C THR A 235 4.04 -57.20 40.11
N SER A 236 5.00 -57.47 39.20
CA SER A 236 4.80 -58.29 38.00
C SER A 236 5.60 -59.61 38.02
N ARG A 237 4.99 -60.70 38.51
CA ARG A 237 5.49 -62.08 38.28
C ARG A 237 5.22 -62.50 36.83
N ARG A 238 6.16 -62.25 35.92
CA ARG A 238 5.96 -62.41 34.46
C ARG A 238 7.20 -62.88 33.67
N SER A 239 7.03 -63.11 32.37
CA SER A 239 8.03 -63.64 31.45
C SER A 239 9.14 -62.62 31.13
N ARG A 240 10.25 -63.12 30.56
CA ARG A 240 11.36 -62.30 30.05
C ARG A 240 10.92 -61.37 28.91
N GLU A 241 9.90 -61.76 28.14
CA GLU A 241 9.31 -60.90 27.09
C GLU A 241 8.52 -59.72 27.67
N ASP A 242 7.74 -59.95 28.73
CA ASP A 242 7.03 -58.85 29.42
C ASP A 242 8.00 -57.78 29.95
N GLN A 243 9.17 -58.19 30.45
CA GLN A 243 10.21 -57.27 30.94
C GLN A 243 10.82 -56.43 29.82
N ASN A 244 11.06 -57.01 28.64
CA ASN A 244 11.53 -56.27 27.47
C ASN A 244 10.48 -55.24 27.00
N ILE A 245 9.21 -55.65 26.91
CA ILE A 245 8.09 -54.78 26.52
C ILE A 245 7.91 -53.62 27.52
N LEU A 246 8.02 -53.91 28.82
CA LEU A 246 7.94 -52.90 29.87
C LEU A 246 9.09 -51.88 29.79
N THR A 247 10.30 -52.34 29.46
CA THR A 247 11.48 -51.48 29.30
C THR A 247 11.35 -50.54 28.11
N LEU A 248 10.98 -51.06 26.93
CA LEU A 248 10.69 -50.25 25.73
C LEU A 248 9.58 -49.20 25.99
N LYS A 249 8.52 -49.60 26.69
CA LYS A 249 7.41 -48.72 27.10
C LYS A 249 7.87 -47.60 28.05
N HIS A 250 8.88 -47.84 28.89
CA HIS A 250 9.47 -46.84 29.79
C HIS A 250 10.40 -45.89 29.04
N GLU A 251 11.23 -46.39 28.11
CA GLU A 251 12.06 -45.56 27.23
C GLU A 251 11.20 -44.62 26.37
N GLN A 252 10.11 -45.12 25.78
CA GLN A 252 9.16 -44.30 25.03
C GLN A 252 8.48 -43.23 25.92
N GLN A 253 8.06 -43.57 27.14
CA GLN A 253 7.52 -42.59 28.09
C GLN A 253 8.55 -41.52 28.51
N LYS A 254 9.84 -41.88 28.57
CA LYS A 254 10.93 -40.94 28.85
C LYS A 254 11.18 -39.99 27.67
N GLU A 255 11.21 -40.50 26.44
CA GLU A 255 11.29 -39.64 25.25
C GLU A 255 10.09 -38.70 25.14
N ASP A 256 8.88 -39.18 25.42
CA ASP A 256 7.68 -38.36 25.32
C ASP A 256 7.61 -37.33 26.45
N LEU A 257 8.18 -37.61 27.62
CA LEU A 257 8.44 -36.59 28.65
C LEU A 257 9.44 -35.53 28.15
N GLU A 258 10.52 -35.93 27.46
CA GLU A 258 11.51 -35.00 26.87
C GLU A 258 10.89 -34.08 25.80
N LYS A 259 10.10 -34.64 24.90
CA LYS A 259 9.34 -33.90 23.88
C LYS A 259 8.36 -32.91 24.53
N ASN A 260 7.55 -33.36 25.49
CA ASN A 260 6.56 -32.53 26.17
C ASN A 260 7.20 -31.40 27.00
N MET A 261 8.28 -31.68 27.74
CA MET A 261 8.98 -30.68 28.53
C MET A 261 9.74 -29.68 27.67
N THR A 262 10.26 -30.10 26.51
CA THR A 262 10.82 -29.19 25.50
C THR A 262 9.77 -28.25 24.92
N ILE A 263 8.60 -28.78 24.53
CA ILE A 263 7.45 -27.97 24.03
C ILE A 263 6.92 -27.02 25.13
N ARG A 264 6.93 -27.45 26.39
CA ARG A 264 6.55 -26.62 27.53
C ARG A 264 7.57 -25.51 27.81
N LYS A 265 8.86 -25.80 27.67
CA LYS A 265 9.97 -24.84 27.79
C LYS A 265 9.91 -23.75 26.72
N THR A 266 9.68 -24.10 25.45
CA THR A 266 9.53 -23.09 24.37
C THR A 266 8.31 -22.21 24.61
N LYS A 267 7.12 -22.80 24.83
CA LYS A 267 5.89 -22.04 25.12
C LYS A 267 6.00 -21.14 26.37
N LYS A 268 6.64 -21.61 27.44
CA LYS A 268 6.89 -20.80 28.65
C LYS A 268 7.85 -19.65 28.36
N LYS A 269 8.94 -19.89 27.62
CA LYS A 269 9.87 -18.84 27.20
C LYS A 269 9.21 -17.79 26.30
N GLU A 270 8.51 -18.21 25.25
CA GLU A 270 7.78 -17.31 24.34
C GLU A 270 6.78 -16.40 25.10
N SER A 271 6.05 -16.98 26.05
CA SER A 271 5.10 -16.24 26.89
C SER A 271 5.79 -15.24 27.83
N LEU A 272 6.92 -15.63 28.43
CA LEU A 272 7.72 -14.78 29.32
C LEU A 272 8.41 -13.65 28.54
N THR A 273 9.08 -13.95 27.43
CA THR A 273 9.71 -12.97 26.55
C THR A 273 8.69 -11.96 26.01
N ARG A 274 7.48 -12.39 25.63
CA ARG A 274 6.41 -11.47 25.22
C ARG A 274 6.02 -10.50 26.34
N LYS A 275 5.79 -11.00 27.56
CA LYS A 275 5.45 -10.16 28.73
C LYS A 275 6.56 -9.18 29.10
N LEU A 276 7.81 -9.62 29.07
CA LEU A 276 8.96 -8.76 29.33
C LEU A 276 9.08 -7.67 28.26
N LEU A 277 8.97 -8.01 26.97
CA LEU A 277 9.06 -7.04 25.88
C LEU A 277 7.90 -6.03 25.86
N GLU A 278 6.69 -6.43 26.27
CA GLU A 278 5.55 -5.53 26.48
C GLU A 278 5.79 -4.54 27.64
N HIS A 279 6.36 -5.04 28.75
CA HIS A 279 6.75 -4.23 29.91
C HIS A 279 7.93 -3.28 29.61
N GLU A 280 8.95 -3.75 28.88
CA GLU A 280 10.10 -2.93 28.45
C GLU A 280 9.62 -1.77 27.58
N ARG A 281 8.80 -2.03 26.55
CA ARG A 281 8.16 -0.99 25.72
C ARG A 281 7.35 0.01 26.56
N SER A 282 6.63 -0.44 27.58
CA SER A 282 5.81 0.44 28.41
C SER A 282 6.65 1.37 29.29
N GLU A 283 7.76 0.90 29.85
CA GLU A 283 8.68 1.74 30.62
C GLU A 283 9.51 2.67 29.72
N THR A 284 9.95 2.22 28.54
CA THR A 284 10.59 3.10 27.54
C THR A 284 9.64 4.20 27.09
N ALA A 285 8.37 3.90 26.81
CA ALA A 285 7.39 4.91 26.41
C ALA A 285 7.17 5.96 27.52
N ALA A 286 7.03 5.54 28.78
CA ALA A 286 6.91 6.46 29.91
C ALA A 286 8.18 7.31 30.14
N LEU A 287 9.37 6.75 29.88
CA LEU A 287 10.63 7.49 29.91
C LEU A 287 10.65 8.58 28.84
N VAL A 288 10.31 8.24 27.59
CA VAL A 288 10.24 9.20 26.48
C VAL A 288 9.17 10.27 26.72
N ASP A 289 8.02 9.91 27.29
CA ASP A 289 6.98 10.89 27.64
C ASP A 289 7.51 11.96 28.62
N ARG A 290 8.25 11.58 29.67
CA ARG A 290 8.90 12.53 30.59
C ARG A 290 9.98 13.35 29.90
N GLN A 291 10.89 12.69 29.17
CA GLN A 291 12.02 13.36 28.52
C GLN A 291 11.57 14.34 27.44
N SER A 292 10.50 14.01 26.71
CA SER A 292 9.83 14.93 25.80
C SER A 292 9.28 16.17 26.51
N SER A 293 8.69 16.02 27.71
CA SER A 293 8.23 17.17 28.50
C SER A 293 9.40 18.05 28.97
N GLU A 294 10.47 17.47 29.50
CA GLU A 294 11.69 18.23 29.90
C GLU A 294 12.32 18.98 28.71
N MET A 295 12.33 18.37 27.51
CA MET A 295 12.86 18.99 26.30
C MET A 295 11.95 20.14 25.79
N LEU A 296 10.63 19.94 25.80
CA LEU A 296 9.67 20.98 25.45
C LEU A 296 9.71 22.15 26.44
N GLU A 297 9.87 21.88 27.73
CA GLU A 297 10.03 22.91 28.77
C GLU A 297 11.28 23.76 28.53
N LEU A 298 12.44 23.15 28.27
CA LEU A 298 13.68 23.87 27.92
C LEU A 298 13.47 24.78 26.70
N ILE A 299 12.90 24.24 25.61
CA ILE A 299 12.65 25.01 24.37
C ILE A 299 11.66 26.15 24.63
N SER A 300 10.59 25.88 25.39
CA SER A 300 9.53 26.84 25.72
C SER A 300 10.05 28.00 26.57
N VAL A 301 10.84 27.71 27.61
CA VAL A 301 11.45 28.73 28.48
C VAL A 301 12.38 29.63 27.68
N ARG A 302 13.32 29.07 26.92
CA ARG A 302 14.30 29.87 26.18
C ARG A 302 13.71 30.67 25.02
N ARG A 303 12.67 30.16 24.37
CA ARG A 303 11.90 30.95 23.39
C ARG A 303 11.16 32.12 24.06
N SER A 304 10.65 31.93 25.28
CA SER A 304 9.97 32.98 26.04
C SER A 304 10.94 34.07 26.52
N GLU A 305 12.11 33.68 27.04
CA GLU A 305 13.20 34.60 27.40
C GLU A 305 13.66 35.44 26.19
N TYR A 306 13.81 34.80 25.02
CA TYR A 306 14.16 35.51 23.77
C TYR A 306 13.07 36.51 23.34
N MET A 307 11.79 36.13 23.36
CA MET A 307 10.70 37.06 23.02
C MET A 307 10.61 38.23 24.00
N GLN A 308 10.77 37.99 25.30
CA GLN A 308 10.88 39.05 26.31
C GLN A 308 12.06 39.98 26.06
N SER A 309 13.20 39.45 25.58
CA SER A 309 14.37 40.26 25.24
C SER A 309 14.14 41.12 23.99
N GLU A 310 13.56 40.60 22.90
CA GLU A 310 13.29 41.44 21.71
C GLU A 310 12.21 42.49 21.98
N SER A 311 11.20 42.22 22.82
CA SER A 311 10.18 43.21 23.20
C SER A 311 10.72 44.39 24.02
N ILE A 312 11.92 44.28 24.60
CA ILE A 312 12.59 45.38 25.34
C ILE A 312 13.33 46.35 24.38
N PHE A 313 13.49 45.97 23.10
CA PHE A 313 14.21 46.76 22.08
C PHE A 313 13.30 47.32 20.97
N LEU A 314 11.98 47.34 21.17
CA LEU A 314 11.00 47.94 20.26
C LEU A 314 10.36 49.16 20.93
N ASP A 315 10.46 50.33 20.31
CA ASP A 315 9.75 51.53 20.75
C ASP A 315 8.23 51.37 20.54
N ASP A 316 7.41 51.96 21.43
CA ASP A 316 5.95 51.75 21.60
C ASP A 316 5.05 52.07 20.38
N ASP A 317 5.59 52.54 19.25
CA ASP A 317 4.86 53.32 18.24
C ASP A 317 4.35 52.53 16.99
N ILE A 318 4.41 51.18 16.95
CA ILE A 318 4.04 50.39 15.76
C ILE A 318 3.05 49.22 16.01
N ASN A 319 1.77 49.52 15.68
CA ASN A 319 0.67 48.60 15.31
C ASN A 319 0.20 47.50 16.29
N GLU A 320 -0.88 47.85 17.00
CA GLU A 320 -1.77 47.01 17.83
C GLU A 320 -2.56 45.92 17.07
N THR A 321 -2.12 45.47 15.88
CA THR A 321 -2.98 44.73 14.91
C THR A 321 -2.48 43.36 14.45
N VAL A 322 -1.30 42.89 14.87
CA VAL A 322 -0.80 41.54 14.54
C VAL A 322 -0.43 40.77 15.80
N VAL A 323 -1.45 40.33 16.54
CA VAL A 323 -1.29 39.32 17.60
C VAL A 323 -0.98 37.98 16.93
N ALA A 324 0.30 37.74 16.65
CA ALA A 324 0.78 36.45 16.20
C ALA A 324 0.42 35.39 17.25
N MET A 325 -0.39 34.40 16.88
CA MET A 325 -0.80 33.34 17.81
C MET A 325 0.42 32.52 18.23
N GLU A 326 0.97 32.82 19.40
CA GLU A 326 2.10 32.11 19.97
C GLU A 326 1.82 30.61 20.08
N TYR A 327 2.82 29.78 19.78
CA TYR A 327 2.71 28.35 19.94
C TYR A 327 2.64 28.01 21.45
N PRO A 328 1.56 27.39 21.94
CA PRO A 328 1.20 27.40 23.35
C PRO A 328 2.27 26.70 24.23
N LEU A 329 2.57 27.28 25.39
CA LEU A 329 3.58 26.76 26.33
C LEU A 329 3.16 25.39 26.89
N VAL A 330 1.88 25.24 27.22
CA VAL A 330 1.28 23.99 27.73
C VAL A 330 0.46 23.34 26.61
N ALA A 331 0.58 22.01 26.47
CA ALA A 331 -0.17 21.23 25.48
C ALA A 331 -1.70 21.46 25.61
N PRO A 332 -2.38 21.98 24.57
CA PRO A 332 -3.82 22.25 24.63
C PRO A 332 -4.66 20.99 24.81
N LYS A 333 -5.89 21.14 25.32
CA LYS A 333 -6.83 20.01 25.42
C LYS A 333 -7.21 19.47 24.02
N PRO A 334 -7.54 18.18 23.88
CA PRO A 334 -8.04 17.62 22.63
C PRO A 334 -9.34 18.31 22.21
N ALA A 335 -9.41 18.72 20.95
CA ALA A 335 -10.58 19.39 20.37
C ALA A 335 -10.60 19.16 18.84
N PRO A 336 -11.78 19.10 18.20
CA PRO A 336 -11.89 18.99 16.75
C PRO A 336 -11.19 20.17 16.04
N PRO A 337 -10.39 19.93 14.99
CA PRO A 337 -9.73 21.00 14.24
C PRO A 337 -10.75 21.93 13.59
N ALA A 338 -10.47 23.23 13.62
CA ALA A 338 -11.35 24.26 13.05
C ALA A 338 -11.29 24.32 11.51
N LEU A 339 -10.16 23.91 10.93
CA LEU A 339 -9.88 23.85 9.49
C LEU A 339 -9.67 22.40 9.05
N SER A 340 -10.05 22.05 7.82
CA SER A 340 -9.66 20.76 7.22
C SER A 340 -8.16 20.70 6.88
N LYS A 341 -7.66 19.53 6.49
CA LYS A 341 -6.32 19.34 5.93
C LYS A 341 -6.11 20.20 4.68
N PHE A 342 -7.07 20.14 3.75
CA PHE A 342 -7.08 20.93 2.51
C PHE A 342 -7.15 22.46 2.73
N GLN A 343 -7.54 22.91 3.93
CA GLN A 343 -7.52 24.32 4.34
C GLN A 343 -6.20 24.74 5.04
N VAL A 344 -5.26 23.81 5.24
CA VAL A 344 -3.91 24.08 5.76
C VAL A 344 -2.87 24.02 4.65
N TYR A 345 -3.02 23.09 3.69
CA TYR A 345 -2.29 23.04 2.43
C TYR A 345 -3.15 22.32 1.38
N ASN A 346 -3.03 22.67 0.11
CA ASN A 346 -3.85 22.10 -0.97
C ASN A 346 -3.17 20.85 -1.55
N ASP A 347 -1.87 20.95 -1.85
CA ASP A 347 -1.09 19.87 -2.49
C ASP A 347 0.24 19.60 -1.74
N PRO A 348 0.65 18.33 -1.56
CA PRO A 348 1.95 17.97 -0.97
C PRO A 348 3.19 18.61 -1.63
N VAL A 349 3.10 19.05 -2.90
CA VAL A 349 4.15 19.80 -3.62
C VAL A 349 4.48 21.13 -2.94
N GLU A 350 3.56 21.73 -2.17
CA GLU A 350 3.84 22.89 -1.33
C GLU A 350 4.99 22.64 -0.33
N PHE A 351 5.28 21.38 -0.01
CA PHE A 351 6.38 20.97 0.86
C PHE A 351 7.64 20.46 0.14
N GLN A 352 7.75 20.60 -1.19
CA GLN A 352 8.84 20.00 -1.97
C GLN A 352 10.25 20.33 -1.45
N ASP A 353 10.50 21.59 -1.06
CA ASP A 353 11.81 22.02 -0.55
C ASP A 353 12.16 21.39 0.81
N VAL A 354 11.19 21.32 1.75
CA VAL A 354 11.41 20.72 3.07
C VAL A 354 11.44 19.19 3.01
N ASP A 355 10.68 18.58 2.09
CA ASP A 355 10.80 17.16 1.77
C ASP A 355 12.18 16.83 1.19
N GLN A 356 12.74 17.69 0.34
CA GLN A 356 14.09 17.52 -0.20
C GLN A 356 15.18 17.68 0.86
N ILE A 357 15.01 18.61 1.83
CA ILE A 357 15.89 18.68 3.02
C ILE A 357 15.82 17.34 3.79
N ALA A 358 14.62 16.84 4.08
CA ALA A 358 14.44 15.58 4.79
C ALA A 358 15.06 14.38 4.05
N ILE A 359 14.95 14.33 2.71
CA ILE A 359 15.56 13.29 1.86
C ILE A 359 17.09 13.37 1.89
N THR A 360 17.67 14.57 1.83
CA THR A 360 19.14 14.74 1.90
C THR A 360 19.68 14.38 3.28
N VAL A 361 19.06 14.89 4.35
CA VAL A 361 19.41 14.55 5.74
C VAL A 361 19.21 13.06 6.01
N ALA A 362 18.27 12.38 5.32
CA ALA A 362 18.11 10.92 5.42
C ALA A 362 19.25 10.10 4.78
N GLN A 363 20.19 10.72 4.06
CA GLN A 363 21.39 10.05 3.51
C GLN A 363 22.62 10.13 4.45
N GLU A 364 22.57 11.02 5.45
CA GLU A 364 23.62 11.16 6.47
C GLU A 364 23.35 10.28 7.71
N ASP A 365 24.41 10.01 8.49
CA ASP A 365 24.37 9.29 9.77
C ASP A 365 24.45 10.26 10.96
N GLN A 366 23.29 10.69 11.48
CA GLN A 366 23.22 11.57 12.64
C GLN A 366 23.54 10.84 13.95
N LYS A 367 24.42 11.47 14.76
CA LYS A 367 24.91 10.93 16.04
C LYS A 367 24.06 11.30 17.26
N THR A 368 23.21 12.33 17.13
CA THR A 368 22.36 12.87 18.21
C THR A 368 20.99 13.26 17.65
N PHE A 369 19.99 13.35 18.51
CA PHE A 369 18.68 13.92 18.18
C PHE A 369 18.76 15.43 18.00
N THR A 370 19.59 16.14 18.77
CA THR A 370 19.83 17.58 18.63
C THR A 370 20.37 17.93 17.24
N ASP A 371 21.39 17.23 16.75
CA ASP A 371 21.98 17.50 15.43
C ASP A 371 20.99 17.16 14.31
N LEU A 372 20.32 16.01 14.38
CA LEU A 372 19.29 15.62 13.41
C LEU A 372 18.17 16.65 13.34
N VAL A 373 17.59 17.02 14.47
CA VAL A 373 16.43 17.92 14.47
C VAL A 373 16.84 19.31 14.00
N ARG A 374 18.01 19.83 14.39
CA ARG A 374 18.51 21.11 13.86
C ARG A 374 18.81 21.07 12.35
N GLN A 375 19.33 19.95 11.82
CA GLN A 375 19.49 19.75 10.37
C GLN A 375 18.14 19.78 9.63
N LEU A 376 17.09 19.15 10.19
CA LEU A 376 15.75 19.13 9.60
C LEU A 376 15.05 20.50 9.72
N VAL A 377 14.94 21.04 10.94
CA VAL A 377 14.04 22.18 11.22
C VAL A 377 14.69 23.56 11.09
N GLY A 378 16.02 23.65 10.94
CA GLY A 378 16.74 24.93 10.90
C GLY A 378 16.38 25.88 9.75
N ARG A 379 15.62 25.41 8.75
CA ARG A 379 15.07 26.21 7.64
C ARG A 379 13.54 26.30 7.62
N CYS A 380 12.85 25.61 8.53
CA CYS A 380 11.38 25.63 8.59
C CYS A 380 10.89 26.97 9.14
N THR A 381 9.89 27.56 8.49
CA THR A 381 9.27 28.84 8.89
C THR A 381 7.93 28.68 9.63
N SER A 382 7.38 27.47 9.64
CA SER A 382 6.12 27.12 10.29
C SER A 382 6.19 25.82 11.09
N ASP A 383 5.25 25.68 12.04
CA ASP A 383 5.00 24.47 12.83
C ASP A 383 4.60 23.26 11.94
N ILE A 384 3.93 23.53 10.82
CA ILE A 384 3.57 22.54 9.81
C ILE A 384 4.81 21.99 9.10
N GLU A 385 5.71 22.87 8.61
CA GLU A 385 6.97 22.47 7.97
C GLU A 385 7.87 21.66 8.91
N LYS A 386 7.95 22.05 10.19
CA LYS A 386 8.68 21.30 11.22
C LYS A 386 8.16 19.86 11.33
N ALA A 387 6.84 19.70 11.48
CA ALA A 387 6.20 18.38 11.55
C ALA A 387 6.35 17.58 10.24
N ARG A 388 6.27 18.26 9.10
CA ARG A 388 6.42 17.68 7.75
C ARG A 388 7.81 17.11 7.55
N THR A 389 8.85 17.89 7.83
CA THR A 389 10.25 17.49 7.62
C THR A 389 10.61 16.26 8.47
N ILE A 390 10.12 16.22 9.71
CA ILE A 390 10.24 15.06 10.61
C ILE A 390 9.49 13.84 10.06
N PHE A 391 8.23 14.01 9.65
CA PHE A 391 7.43 12.93 9.05
C PHE A 391 8.09 12.40 7.78
N ARG A 392 8.64 13.27 6.93
CA ARG A 392 9.28 12.90 5.69
C ARG A 392 10.59 12.14 5.92
N TRP A 393 11.43 12.58 6.86
CA TRP A 393 12.67 11.87 7.21
C TRP A 393 12.38 10.44 7.68
N ILE A 394 11.36 10.24 8.52
CA ILE A 394 10.91 8.89 8.92
C ILE A 394 10.38 8.09 7.73
N THR A 395 9.54 8.70 6.89
CA THR A 395 8.90 8.06 5.72
C THR A 395 9.75 8.03 4.44
N VAL A 396 11.09 8.19 4.58
CA VAL A 396 12.10 7.88 3.56
C VAL A 396 12.97 6.67 3.98
N LYS A 397 13.13 6.43 5.29
CA LYS A 397 14.00 5.37 5.83
C LYS A 397 13.33 3.98 5.65
N ASN A 398 13.65 3.29 4.56
CA ASN A 398 13.11 1.96 4.26
C ASN A 398 13.76 0.85 5.12
N LEU A 399 13.15 0.59 6.28
CA LEU A 399 13.61 -0.44 7.23
C LEU A 399 13.69 -1.87 6.64
N ASN A 400 12.98 -2.18 5.56
CA ASN A 400 13.09 -3.51 4.94
C ASN A 400 14.48 -3.67 4.29
N THR A 401 14.95 -2.65 3.57
CA THR A 401 16.24 -2.67 2.86
C THR A 401 17.44 -2.25 3.72
N MET A 402 17.23 -1.43 4.76
CA MET A 402 18.33 -0.97 5.63
C MET A 402 18.96 -2.14 6.41
N THR A 403 20.28 -2.30 6.27
CA THR A 403 21.12 -3.10 7.16
C THR A 403 21.69 -2.21 8.25
N PHE A 404 21.64 -2.66 9.51
CA PHE A 404 22.24 -1.95 10.63
C PHE A 404 23.42 -2.76 11.17
N ASP A 405 24.49 -2.09 11.61
CA ASP A 405 25.58 -2.71 12.36
C ASP A 405 25.06 -3.25 13.71
N ASP A 406 25.65 -4.34 14.20
CA ASP A 406 25.39 -4.86 15.55
C ASP A 406 26.10 -4.04 16.63
N ASN A 407 27.15 -3.28 16.27
CA ASN A 407 27.78 -2.28 17.13
C ASN A 407 27.04 -0.93 17.16
N LEU A 408 25.94 -0.79 16.41
CA LEU A 408 25.16 0.45 16.36
C LEU A 408 24.52 0.75 17.71
N ARG A 409 24.83 1.91 18.27
CA ARG A 409 24.30 2.33 19.57
C ARG A 409 22.81 2.66 19.50
N GLY A 410 22.05 2.16 20.48
CA GLY A 410 20.60 2.34 20.57
C GLY A 410 20.14 3.77 20.86
N ASP A 411 21.00 4.60 21.46
CA ASP A 411 20.76 6.01 21.80
C ASP A 411 20.70 6.94 20.57
N THR A 412 21.02 6.45 19.37
CA THR A 412 21.05 7.25 18.15
C THR A 412 19.73 7.20 17.39
N PRO A 413 19.44 8.18 16.50
CA PRO A 413 18.30 8.09 15.57
C PRO A 413 18.32 6.82 14.70
N MET A 414 19.50 6.35 14.28
CA MET A 414 19.64 5.07 13.57
C MET A 414 19.43 3.87 14.52
N GLY A 415 19.81 4.00 15.79
CA GLY A 415 19.54 3.03 16.86
C GLY A 415 18.06 2.80 17.09
N LEU A 416 17.25 3.87 17.14
CA LEU A 416 15.78 3.74 17.20
C LEU A 416 15.20 3.13 15.92
N LEU A 417 15.71 3.46 14.73
CA LEU A 417 15.29 2.81 13.48
C LEU A 417 15.64 1.30 13.45
N ARG A 418 16.81 0.91 13.97
CA ARG A 418 17.19 -0.49 14.23
C ARG A 418 16.19 -1.13 15.21
N GLY A 419 15.86 -0.44 16.29
CA GLY A 419 14.87 -0.86 17.27
C GLY A 419 13.47 -1.07 16.68
N ILE A 420 13.02 -0.21 15.75
CA ILE A 420 11.74 -0.37 15.05
C ILE A 420 11.78 -1.59 14.11
N LYS A 421 12.90 -1.80 13.39
CA LYS A 421 13.07 -2.97 12.51
C LYS A 421 12.98 -4.30 13.27
N TYR A 422 13.56 -4.37 14.47
CA TYR A 422 13.55 -5.57 15.31
C TYR A 422 12.44 -5.58 16.39
N GLY A 423 11.58 -4.57 16.40
CA GLY A 423 10.39 -4.51 17.26
C GLY A 423 10.63 -4.19 18.74
N THR A 424 11.78 -3.65 19.13
CA THR A 424 11.95 -3.08 20.48
C THR A 424 11.32 -1.71 20.59
N GLU A 425 11.43 -0.89 19.54
CA GLU A 425 10.96 0.50 19.48
C GLU A 425 9.77 0.66 18.50
N SER A 426 9.17 1.86 18.46
CA SER A 426 8.05 2.17 17.57
C SER A 426 8.16 3.51 16.84
N TYR A 427 7.54 3.58 15.66
CA TYR A 427 7.45 4.81 14.86
C TYR A 427 6.81 5.99 15.61
N HIS A 428 5.81 5.74 16.46
CA HIS A 428 5.10 6.80 17.18
C HIS A 428 5.87 7.34 18.39
N VAL A 429 6.75 6.53 19.00
CA VAL A 429 7.73 6.97 20.00
C VAL A 429 8.82 7.82 19.34
N LEU A 430 9.36 7.36 18.20
CA LEU A 430 10.35 8.12 17.42
C LEU A 430 9.81 9.48 16.94
N PHE A 431 8.62 9.51 16.35
CA PHE A 431 7.99 10.77 15.90
C PHE A 431 7.73 11.73 17.07
N LYS A 432 7.25 11.25 18.21
CA LYS A 432 7.08 12.08 19.42
C LYS A 432 8.43 12.65 19.90
N ARG A 433 9.48 11.83 19.97
CA ARG A 433 10.82 12.27 20.39
C ARG A 433 11.34 13.40 19.48
N LEU A 434 11.27 13.22 18.16
CA LEU A 434 11.70 14.24 17.19
C LEU A 434 10.84 15.52 17.27
N CYS A 435 9.53 15.41 17.49
CA CYS A 435 8.66 16.56 17.72
C CYS A 435 9.07 17.36 18.97
N SER A 436 9.34 16.69 20.10
CA SER A 436 9.73 17.38 21.33
C SER A 436 11.05 18.16 21.20
N TYR A 437 12.03 17.63 20.47
CA TYR A 437 13.29 18.34 20.16
C TYR A 437 13.10 19.53 19.19
N ALA A 438 11.98 19.57 18.45
CA ALA A 438 11.62 20.65 17.53
C ALA A 438 10.70 21.72 18.16
N GLY A 439 10.32 21.56 19.43
CA GLY A 439 9.39 22.45 20.13
C GLY A 439 7.91 22.17 19.88
N LEU A 440 7.56 21.00 19.31
CA LEU A 440 6.19 20.63 18.97
C LEU A 440 5.55 19.69 20.00
N HIS A 441 4.37 20.07 20.51
CA HIS A 441 3.53 19.20 21.33
C HIS A 441 3.05 18.01 20.52
N CYS A 442 3.39 16.80 20.97
CA CYS A 442 3.05 15.55 20.31
C CYS A 442 2.68 14.49 21.34
N VAL A 443 1.56 13.80 21.09
CA VAL A 443 1.05 12.71 21.94
C VAL A 443 1.14 11.37 21.22
N VAL A 444 1.05 10.27 21.98
CA VAL A 444 0.85 8.92 21.45
C VAL A 444 -0.56 8.48 21.83
N ILE A 445 -1.42 8.28 20.84
CA ILE A 445 -2.81 7.84 21.01
C ILE A 445 -2.85 6.34 20.87
N LYS A 446 -3.47 5.66 21.86
CA LYS A 446 -3.64 4.21 21.89
C LYS A 446 -5.07 3.86 21.44
N GLY A 447 -5.21 2.84 20.60
CA GLY A 447 -6.46 2.56 19.91
C GLY A 447 -6.56 1.17 19.28
N TYR A 448 -7.64 0.96 18.54
CA TYR A 448 -7.80 -0.12 17.58
C TYR A 448 -7.60 0.41 16.14
N SER A 449 -7.30 -0.46 15.20
CA SER A 449 -7.25 -0.09 13.77
C SER A 449 -7.62 -1.24 12.85
N LYS A 450 -8.21 -0.94 11.69
CA LYS A 450 -8.56 -1.92 10.64
C LYS A 450 -7.32 -2.32 9.82
N SER A 451 -6.28 -2.78 10.50
CA SER A 451 -4.94 -3.05 9.95
C SER A 451 -4.90 -4.28 9.02
N ALA A 452 -3.71 -4.71 8.60
CA ALA A 452 -3.56 -5.95 7.84
C ALA A 452 -4.17 -7.15 8.59
N GLY A 453 -4.95 -7.97 7.89
CA GLY A 453 -5.68 -9.11 8.46
C GLY A 453 -7.06 -8.77 9.04
N TYR A 454 -7.46 -7.50 9.13
CA TYR A 454 -8.85 -7.14 9.45
C TYR A 454 -9.78 -7.41 8.24
N GLN A 455 -11.01 -7.84 8.51
CA GLN A 455 -12.08 -8.02 7.51
C GLN A 455 -13.35 -7.28 7.96
N PRO A 456 -14.16 -6.73 7.03
CA PRO A 456 -15.38 -5.97 7.36
C PRO A 456 -16.38 -6.78 8.21
N GLY A 457 -16.82 -6.20 9.33
CA GLY A 457 -17.73 -6.87 10.28
C GLY A 457 -17.04 -7.74 11.33
N VAL A 458 -15.71 -7.83 11.35
CA VAL A 458 -14.97 -8.40 12.50
C VAL A 458 -15.00 -7.41 13.68
N LYS A 459 -15.25 -7.94 14.89
CA LYS A 459 -15.32 -7.19 16.14
C LYS A 459 -13.98 -7.14 16.90
N PHE A 460 -13.74 -6.06 17.65
CA PHE A 460 -12.49 -5.77 18.34
C PHE A 460 -12.43 -6.37 19.76
N GLN A 461 -12.61 -7.68 19.85
CA GLN A 461 -12.71 -8.42 21.13
C GLN A 461 -11.36 -8.67 21.83
N ASP A 462 -10.25 -8.73 21.09
CA ASP A 462 -8.92 -9.09 21.60
C ASP A 462 -7.88 -7.97 21.37
N SER A 463 -6.61 -8.24 21.66
CA SER A 463 -5.50 -7.30 21.45
C SER A 463 -4.90 -7.31 20.03
N ARG A 464 -5.39 -8.17 19.12
CA ARG A 464 -4.80 -8.43 17.78
C ARG A 464 -4.68 -7.19 16.91
N PHE A 465 -5.64 -6.29 17.03
CA PHE A 465 -5.74 -5.06 16.26
C PHE A 465 -5.45 -3.79 17.10
N ARG A 466 -4.89 -3.95 18.31
CA ARG A 466 -4.42 -2.80 19.10
C ARG A 466 -3.23 -2.14 18.41
N ASN A 467 -3.25 -0.82 18.36
CA ASN A 467 -2.32 -0.01 17.61
C ASN A 467 -2.09 1.35 18.29
N SER A 468 -1.12 2.13 17.82
CA SER A 468 -0.92 3.50 18.28
C SER A 468 -0.33 4.39 17.17
N TRP A 469 -0.73 5.65 17.21
CA TRP A 469 -0.38 6.72 16.28
C TRP A 469 -0.11 8.00 17.07
N ASN A 470 0.18 9.11 16.38
CA ASN A 470 0.36 10.40 17.01
C ASN A 470 -0.79 11.34 16.69
N ALA A 471 -1.00 12.30 17.58
CA ALA A 471 -1.48 13.61 17.18
C ALA A 471 -0.40 14.64 17.53
N VAL A 472 -0.19 15.60 16.64
CA VAL A 472 0.72 16.73 16.83
C VAL A 472 -0.11 18.01 16.83
N TYR A 473 0.24 18.97 17.67
CA TYR A 473 -0.41 20.29 17.65
C TYR A 473 0.30 21.17 16.63
N VAL A 474 -0.36 21.46 15.51
CA VAL A 474 0.12 22.35 14.43
C VAL A 474 -1.08 23.08 13.80
N ALA A 475 -0.85 24.21 13.14
CA ALA A 475 -1.91 24.99 12.49
C ALA A 475 -3.07 25.35 13.44
N GLY A 476 -2.74 25.60 14.72
CA GLY A 476 -3.70 25.92 15.78
C GLY A 476 -4.57 24.76 16.29
N ALA A 477 -4.31 23.51 15.89
CA ALA A 477 -5.13 22.36 16.26
C ALA A 477 -4.33 21.05 16.43
N TRP A 478 -4.92 20.09 17.13
CA TRP A 478 -4.44 18.71 17.12
C TRP A 478 -4.77 18.05 15.78
N ARG A 479 -3.76 17.41 15.16
CA ARG A 479 -3.90 16.71 13.87
C ARG A 479 -3.19 15.36 13.89
N PHE A 480 -3.79 14.35 13.25
CA PHE A 480 -3.27 12.99 13.27
C PHE A 480 -2.03 12.81 12.38
N VAL A 481 -1.09 11.99 12.84
CA VAL A 481 0.07 11.53 12.06
C VAL A 481 0.31 10.05 12.32
N GLN A 482 0.41 9.24 11.27
CA GLN A 482 0.68 7.80 11.36
C GLN A 482 1.85 7.40 10.44
N CYS A 483 3.06 7.59 10.96
CA CYS A 483 4.32 7.30 10.27
C CYS A 483 4.43 5.85 9.74
N ASN A 484 3.90 4.84 10.44
CA ASN A 484 4.02 3.45 9.99
C ASN A 484 3.16 3.14 8.75
N TRP A 485 2.08 3.89 8.50
CA TRP A 485 1.28 3.76 7.29
C TRP A 485 1.84 4.65 6.17
N GLY A 486 2.23 5.90 6.47
CA GLY A 486 2.88 6.80 5.50
C GLY A 486 4.20 6.26 4.95
N ALA A 487 4.92 5.43 5.71
CA ALA A 487 6.11 4.70 5.30
C ALA A 487 5.83 3.35 4.60
N ARG A 488 4.58 2.85 4.59
CA ARG A 488 4.26 1.49 4.14
C ARG A 488 2.94 1.42 3.39
N HIS A 489 2.98 1.59 2.07
CA HIS A 489 1.93 1.02 1.24
C HIS A 489 1.86 -0.51 1.43
N LEU A 490 0.80 -0.98 2.09
CA LEU A 490 0.43 -2.38 2.21
C LEU A 490 -0.10 -2.90 0.86
N VAL A 491 0.80 -3.09 -0.11
CA VAL A 491 0.50 -3.89 -1.30
C VAL A 491 0.21 -5.31 -0.81
N ASN A 492 -0.98 -5.83 -1.14
CA ASN A 492 -1.61 -7.05 -0.63
C ASN A 492 -0.64 -8.09 -0.02
N ALA A 493 -0.59 -8.18 1.31
CA ALA A 493 0.12 -9.23 2.04
C ALA A 493 -0.63 -10.57 1.94
N LYS A 494 -0.66 -11.15 0.72
CA LYS A 494 -1.41 -12.37 0.38
C LYS A 494 -0.56 -13.48 -0.27
N GLU A 495 0.76 -13.40 -0.19
CA GLU A 495 1.60 -14.60 -0.14
C GLU A 495 2.38 -14.61 1.17
N ALA A 496 1.96 -15.48 2.11
CA ALA A 496 2.89 -15.98 3.11
C ALA A 496 4.02 -16.71 2.37
N PRO A 497 5.30 -16.54 2.75
CA PRO A 497 6.41 -17.07 1.98
C PRO A 497 6.40 -18.60 1.97
N LYS A 498 5.83 -19.17 0.90
CA LYS A 498 5.93 -20.61 0.60
C LYS A 498 7.41 -20.97 0.56
N THR A 499 7.78 -22.07 1.21
CA THR A 499 9.18 -22.53 1.30
C THR A 499 9.68 -23.06 -0.04
N GLY A 500 9.91 -22.15 -0.98
CA GLY A 500 10.35 -22.38 -2.35
C GLY A 500 11.15 -21.17 -2.85
N LYS A 501 12.16 -21.41 -3.70
CA LYS A 501 13.16 -20.40 -4.02
C LYS A 501 12.62 -19.28 -4.93
N GLY A 502 12.67 -18.05 -4.43
CA GLY A 502 13.03 -16.88 -5.26
C GLY A 502 11.97 -16.36 -6.24
N LYS A 503 10.90 -15.75 -5.73
CA LYS A 503 10.35 -14.54 -6.33
C LYS A 503 10.57 -13.38 -5.36
N ASN A 504 11.06 -12.24 -5.86
CA ASN A 504 11.07 -11.00 -5.09
C ASN A 504 9.64 -10.47 -5.06
N ASP A 505 8.89 -10.75 -3.99
CA ASP A 505 7.61 -10.07 -3.77
C ASP A 505 7.89 -8.58 -3.52
N SER A 506 7.44 -7.75 -4.45
CA SER A 506 7.90 -6.36 -4.59
C SER A 506 7.05 -5.44 -3.72
N LEU A 507 7.23 -5.56 -2.40
CA LEU A 507 6.81 -4.55 -1.42
C LEU A 507 7.55 -3.23 -1.69
N ARG A 508 7.05 -2.48 -2.68
CA ARG A 508 7.56 -1.16 -3.03
C ARG A 508 7.21 -0.19 -1.92
N TYR A 509 8.26 0.33 -1.29
CA TYR A 509 8.18 1.43 -0.34
C TYR A 509 7.80 2.69 -1.12
N GLU A 510 6.52 2.99 -1.12
CA GLU A 510 5.90 4.15 -1.78
C GLU A 510 5.21 4.98 -0.68
N TYR A 511 5.38 6.29 -0.76
CA TYR A 511 4.98 7.25 0.26
C TYR A 511 3.47 7.54 0.22
N ASP A 512 2.81 7.56 1.37
CA ASP A 512 1.38 7.90 1.47
C ASP A 512 1.13 9.12 2.35
N ASP A 513 0.95 10.27 1.70
CA ASP A 513 0.67 11.59 2.30
C ASP A 513 -0.63 11.61 3.12
N HIS A 514 -1.60 10.73 2.85
CA HIS A 514 -2.88 10.72 3.56
C HIS A 514 -2.70 10.65 5.08
N TYR A 515 -1.69 9.91 5.55
CA TYR A 515 -1.35 9.74 6.97
C TYR A 515 -0.53 10.89 7.60
N PHE A 516 -0.36 12.01 6.89
CA PHE A 516 0.12 13.28 7.44
C PHE A 516 -1.04 14.27 7.58
N LEU A 517 -1.28 14.72 8.81
CA LEU A 517 -2.30 15.71 9.16
C LEU A 517 -3.73 15.33 8.74
N THR A 518 -4.03 14.02 8.71
CA THR A 518 -5.31 13.45 8.27
C THR A 518 -6.49 14.07 9.03
N ASP A 519 -7.57 14.42 8.31
CA ASP A 519 -8.76 14.93 8.97
C ASP A 519 -9.48 13.83 9.77
N PRO A 520 -10.00 14.12 10.98
CA PRO A 520 -10.63 13.12 11.84
C PRO A 520 -11.78 12.34 11.21
N ARG A 521 -12.52 12.96 10.28
CA ARG A 521 -13.63 12.34 9.54
C ARG A 521 -13.19 11.25 8.58
N GLU A 522 -11.96 11.31 8.07
CA GLU A 522 -11.37 10.27 7.23
C GLU A 522 -10.66 9.23 8.12
N PHE A 523 -9.84 9.72 9.05
CA PHE A 523 -8.99 8.89 9.91
C PHE A 523 -9.79 7.90 10.78
N ILE A 524 -11.00 8.28 11.24
CA ILE A 524 -11.88 7.41 12.02
C ILE A 524 -12.33 6.15 11.28
N TYR A 525 -12.30 6.10 9.95
CA TYR A 525 -12.65 4.88 9.21
C TYR A 525 -11.63 3.75 9.45
N GLU A 526 -10.34 4.09 9.62
CA GLU A 526 -9.25 3.13 9.79
C GLU A 526 -8.77 3.00 11.25
N PHE A 527 -8.93 4.03 12.09
CA PHE A 527 -8.35 4.11 13.45
C PHE A 527 -9.34 4.59 14.51
N PHE A 528 -9.50 3.84 15.60
CA PHE A 528 -10.39 4.16 16.72
C PHE A 528 -9.62 4.36 18.04
N PRO A 529 -9.48 5.59 18.54
CA PRO A 529 -8.92 5.88 19.86
C PRO A 529 -9.66 5.19 21.01
N LEU A 530 -8.95 4.78 22.06
CA LEU A 530 -9.58 4.30 23.32
C LEU A 530 -10.16 5.43 24.18
N GLN A 531 -9.71 6.66 23.95
CA GLN A 531 -10.10 7.88 24.64
C GLN A 531 -10.94 8.72 23.68
N GLU A 532 -12.19 9.01 24.08
CA GLU A 532 -13.21 9.64 23.23
C GLU A 532 -12.78 11.04 22.74
N GLU A 533 -12.14 11.81 23.61
CA GLU A 533 -11.61 13.14 23.33
C GLU A 533 -10.55 13.13 22.21
N TRP A 534 -9.81 12.03 22.08
CA TRP A 534 -8.80 11.83 21.03
C TRP A 534 -9.38 11.35 19.69
N GLN A 535 -10.71 11.22 19.55
CA GLN A 535 -11.35 11.08 18.24
C GLN A 535 -11.30 12.39 17.44
N LEU A 536 -11.21 13.55 18.11
CA LEU A 536 -11.21 14.88 17.48
C LEU A 536 -12.42 15.12 16.56
N LEU A 537 -13.53 14.41 16.77
CA LEU A 537 -14.79 14.55 16.05
C LEU A 537 -15.76 15.49 16.80
N LYS A 538 -16.52 16.30 16.06
CA LYS A 538 -17.59 17.16 16.64
C LYS A 538 -18.74 16.35 17.27
N ARG A 539 -18.90 15.10 16.85
CA ARG A 539 -19.72 14.07 17.49
C ARG A 539 -18.89 12.78 17.46
N PRO A 540 -18.29 12.35 18.57
CA PRO A 540 -17.61 11.06 18.68
C PRO A 540 -18.55 9.89 18.35
N ILE A 541 -17.97 8.74 18.03
CA ILE A 541 -18.68 7.48 17.79
C ILE A 541 -18.28 6.40 18.78
N THR A 542 -19.15 5.42 18.98
CA THR A 542 -18.89 4.21 19.78
C THR A 542 -18.01 3.20 19.02
N LEU A 543 -17.44 2.23 19.75
CA LEU A 543 -16.71 1.12 19.13
C LEU A 543 -17.60 0.30 18.18
N THR A 544 -18.88 0.12 18.52
CA THR A 544 -19.86 -0.60 17.69
C THR A 544 -20.14 0.12 16.37
N GLU A 545 -20.22 1.46 16.38
CA GLU A 545 -20.32 2.26 15.16
C GLU A 545 -19.04 2.16 14.32
N PHE A 546 -17.85 2.18 14.93
CA PHE A 546 -16.58 1.97 14.23
C PHE A 546 -16.44 0.57 13.61
N GLU A 547 -16.91 -0.47 14.31
CA GLU A 547 -17.02 -1.85 13.77
C GLU A 547 -17.94 -1.90 12.56
N ASN A 548 -19.02 -1.11 12.55
CA ASN A 548 -19.95 -1.01 11.44
C ASN A 548 -19.55 0.00 10.36
N LEU A 549 -18.55 0.88 10.56
CA LEU A 549 -18.08 1.76 9.47
C LEU A 549 -17.49 0.91 8.33
N PRO A 550 -17.84 1.21 7.05
CA PRO A 550 -17.23 0.59 5.88
C PRO A 550 -15.70 0.53 5.97
N PHE A 551 -15.11 -0.53 5.45
CA PHE A 551 -13.66 -0.60 5.34
C PHE A 551 -13.26 0.21 4.11
N VAL A 552 -12.56 1.32 4.32
CA VAL A 552 -11.92 2.13 3.27
C VAL A 552 -10.42 2.24 3.53
N ARG A 553 -9.68 2.72 2.53
CA ARG A 553 -8.25 3.02 2.60
C ARG A 553 -7.96 4.44 2.13
N SER A 554 -6.80 4.98 2.51
CA SER A 554 -6.24 6.26 2.04
C SER A 554 -6.55 6.65 0.58
N LEU A 555 -6.51 5.71 -0.37
CA LEU A 555 -6.79 5.96 -1.79
C LEU A 555 -8.26 6.25 -2.12
N PHE A 556 -9.21 5.81 -1.28
CA PHE A 556 -10.61 6.21 -1.39
C PHE A 556 -10.72 7.74 -1.26
N PHE A 557 -10.15 8.30 -0.19
CA PHE A 557 -10.09 9.74 0.04
C PHE A 557 -9.19 10.46 -1.00
N ARG A 558 -8.03 9.90 -1.36
CA ARG A 558 -7.10 10.51 -2.35
C ARG A 558 -7.72 10.63 -3.75
N TYR A 559 -8.65 9.75 -4.12
CA TYR A 559 -9.41 9.84 -5.39
C TYR A 559 -10.74 10.59 -5.24
N GLY A 560 -10.99 11.27 -4.11
CA GLY A 560 -12.23 12.01 -3.83
C GLY A 560 -13.49 11.14 -3.77
N LEU A 561 -13.33 9.83 -3.56
CA LEU A 561 -14.45 8.90 -3.54
C LEU A 561 -15.30 9.10 -2.29
N HIS A 562 -16.60 8.94 -2.48
CA HIS A 562 -17.60 8.93 -1.42
C HIS A 562 -18.69 7.92 -1.76
N PHE A 563 -19.40 7.44 -0.75
CA PHE A 563 -20.54 6.55 -1.00
C PHE A 563 -21.70 7.36 -1.57
N ALA A 564 -22.39 6.79 -2.56
CA ALA A 564 -23.53 7.45 -3.21
C ALA A 564 -24.86 7.25 -2.45
N ASP A 565 -24.84 6.47 -1.36
CA ASP A 565 -25.94 6.30 -0.42
C ASP A 565 -25.43 6.48 1.01
N ASP A 566 -26.27 7.06 1.87
CA ASP A 566 -26.06 7.08 3.31
C ASP A 566 -26.27 5.69 3.94
N GLY A 567 -25.67 5.47 5.11
CA GLY A 567 -25.98 4.31 5.95
C GLY A 567 -25.31 2.98 5.57
N TYR A 568 -24.41 2.95 4.58
CA TYR A 568 -23.59 1.77 4.31
C TYR A 568 -22.85 1.30 5.56
N GLY A 569 -23.07 0.03 5.94
CA GLY A 569 -22.30 -0.66 6.97
C GLY A 569 -21.09 -1.39 6.40
N ALA A 570 -20.27 -1.94 7.31
CA ALA A 570 -19.21 -2.89 6.97
C ALA A 570 -19.78 -4.23 6.43
N VAL A 571 -21.03 -4.53 6.80
CA VAL A 571 -21.85 -5.61 6.26
C VAL A 571 -22.96 -5.00 5.41
N VAL A 572 -23.17 -5.54 4.21
CA VAL A 572 -24.27 -5.20 3.30
C VAL A 572 -25.09 -6.47 3.08
N TYR A 573 -26.38 -6.39 3.36
CA TYR A 573 -27.31 -7.51 3.18
C TYR A 573 -27.87 -7.53 1.76
N THR A 574 -28.27 -8.70 1.29
CA THR A 574 -29.01 -8.83 0.02
C THR A 574 -30.45 -8.37 0.17
N ASP A 575 -31.01 -7.87 -0.93
CA ASP A 575 -32.45 -7.72 -1.15
C ASP A 575 -33.16 -9.09 -1.22
N ASP A 576 -34.49 -9.06 -1.35
CA ASP A 576 -35.37 -10.23 -1.49
C ASP A 576 -35.07 -11.08 -2.74
N THR A 577 -34.46 -10.49 -3.76
CA THR A 577 -33.97 -11.22 -4.94
C THR A 577 -32.68 -11.99 -4.67
N GLY A 578 -31.95 -11.65 -3.61
CA GLY A 578 -30.60 -12.17 -3.34
C GLY A 578 -29.48 -11.29 -3.92
N ALA A 579 -29.73 -10.00 -4.19
CA ALA A 579 -28.74 -9.07 -4.72
C ALA A 579 -28.36 -7.97 -3.71
N ALA A 580 -27.10 -7.56 -3.68
CA ALA A 580 -26.60 -6.45 -2.85
C ALA A 580 -25.86 -5.46 -3.73
N THR A 581 -26.12 -4.15 -3.59
CA THR A 581 -25.51 -3.11 -4.43
C THR A 581 -24.67 -2.13 -3.62
N VAL A 582 -23.39 -2.00 -3.98
CA VAL A 582 -22.50 -0.96 -3.45
C VAL A 582 -22.32 0.12 -4.51
N ARG A 583 -22.72 1.37 -4.22
CA ARG A 583 -22.54 2.54 -5.10
C ARG A 583 -21.53 3.53 -4.54
N ILE A 584 -20.53 3.86 -5.35
CA ILE A 584 -19.45 4.80 -5.02
C ILE A 584 -19.46 5.92 -6.06
N ALA A 585 -19.62 7.14 -5.59
CA ALA A 585 -19.50 8.34 -6.42
C ALA A 585 -18.04 8.80 -6.49
N MET A 586 -17.64 9.34 -7.63
CA MET A 586 -16.32 9.91 -7.89
C MET A 586 -16.42 11.38 -8.35
N PRO A 587 -15.34 12.17 -8.22
CA PRO A 587 -15.26 13.50 -8.81
C PRO A 587 -15.36 13.48 -10.35
N SER A 588 -15.94 14.53 -10.94
CA SER A 588 -16.18 14.59 -12.39
C SER A 588 -14.89 14.67 -13.22
N ASP A 589 -13.85 15.30 -12.69
CA ASP A 589 -12.49 15.34 -13.24
C ASP A 589 -11.83 13.95 -13.25
N MET A 590 -12.06 13.14 -12.21
CA MET A 590 -11.56 11.76 -12.11
C MET A 590 -12.29 10.78 -13.03
N GLN A 591 -13.52 11.08 -13.47
CA GLN A 591 -14.34 10.20 -14.32
C GLN A 591 -13.60 9.74 -15.60
N GLY A 592 -12.78 10.63 -16.19
CA GLY A 592 -12.04 10.37 -17.43
C GLY A 592 -10.86 9.40 -17.31
N CYS A 593 -10.33 9.17 -16.10
CA CYS A 593 -9.11 8.38 -15.87
C CYS A 593 -9.26 7.27 -14.81
N LEU A 594 -10.25 7.35 -13.92
CA LEU A 594 -10.40 6.40 -12.82
C LEU A 594 -11.06 5.10 -13.30
N ILE A 595 -10.31 4.01 -13.24
CA ILE A 595 -10.78 2.67 -13.57
C ILE A 595 -10.89 1.81 -12.31
N PHE A 596 -11.91 0.96 -12.28
CA PHE A 596 -12.22 0.11 -11.14
C PHE A 596 -12.09 -1.38 -11.48
N HIS A 597 -11.68 -2.16 -10.49
CA HIS A 597 -11.67 -3.62 -10.51
C HIS A 597 -12.21 -4.14 -9.17
N TYR A 598 -12.71 -5.37 -9.15
CA TYR A 598 -13.22 -6.01 -7.94
C TYR A 598 -12.77 -7.47 -7.87
N ASN A 599 -12.69 -7.99 -6.65
CA ASN A 599 -12.68 -9.42 -6.41
C ASN A 599 -13.85 -9.76 -5.48
N LEU A 600 -14.58 -10.83 -5.80
CA LEU A 600 -15.57 -11.46 -4.94
C LEU A 600 -15.05 -12.86 -4.60
N LYS A 601 -15.07 -13.21 -3.32
CA LYS A 601 -14.74 -14.54 -2.79
C LYS A 601 -15.69 -14.89 -1.65
N PHE A 602 -15.76 -16.15 -1.24
CA PHE A 602 -16.38 -16.49 0.04
C PHE A 602 -15.67 -15.78 1.20
N TYR A 603 -16.39 -15.45 2.27
CA TYR A 603 -15.86 -14.63 3.36
C TYR A 603 -14.81 -15.40 4.19
N ASP A 604 -15.21 -16.57 4.70
CA ASP A 604 -14.42 -17.39 5.64
C ASP A 604 -13.41 -18.34 4.96
N SER A 605 -13.60 -18.66 3.67
CA SER A 605 -12.59 -19.36 2.85
C SER A 605 -11.86 -18.38 1.92
N ASP A 606 -10.95 -18.86 1.06
CA ASP A 606 -10.27 -18.04 0.06
C ASP A 606 -10.67 -18.39 -1.38
N GLU A 607 -11.80 -19.08 -1.54
CA GLU A 607 -12.34 -19.58 -2.80
C GLU A 607 -13.11 -18.48 -3.57
N ASP A 608 -12.79 -18.34 -4.86
CA ASP A 608 -13.38 -17.35 -5.79
C ASP A 608 -14.25 -18.01 -6.88
N SER A 609 -14.75 -19.22 -6.63
CA SER A 609 -15.67 -19.95 -7.51
C SER A 609 -16.74 -20.73 -6.74
N PHE A 610 -17.89 -20.94 -7.39
CA PHE A 610 -19.04 -21.72 -6.92
C PHE A 610 -19.51 -22.63 -8.06
N ASP A 611 -19.70 -23.92 -7.80
CA ASP A 611 -20.05 -24.95 -8.80
C ASP A 611 -19.22 -24.90 -10.10
N GLY A 612 -17.92 -24.60 -9.95
CA GLY A 612 -16.96 -24.48 -11.07
C GLY A 612 -17.02 -23.16 -11.84
N VAL A 613 -17.95 -22.25 -11.51
CA VAL A 613 -18.08 -20.91 -12.11
C VAL A 613 -17.41 -19.87 -11.22
N SER A 614 -16.60 -18.96 -11.78
CA SER A 614 -15.98 -17.90 -10.98
C SER A 614 -17.01 -16.91 -10.43
N LEU A 615 -16.89 -16.56 -9.15
CA LEU A 615 -17.69 -15.55 -8.47
C LEU A 615 -17.63 -14.16 -9.12
N LYS A 616 -16.65 -13.91 -10.00
CA LYS A 616 -16.61 -12.69 -10.82
C LYS A 616 -17.81 -12.58 -11.78
N ARG A 617 -18.39 -13.70 -12.21
CA ARG A 617 -19.61 -13.71 -13.03
C ARG A 617 -20.89 -13.45 -12.24
N PHE A 618 -20.81 -13.31 -10.93
CA PHE A 618 -21.92 -12.96 -10.05
C PHE A 618 -21.90 -11.47 -9.65
N VAL A 619 -21.10 -10.63 -10.34
CA VAL A 619 -21.03 -9.18 -10.07
C VAL A 619 -21.20 -8.37 -11.35
N MET A 620 -22.22 -7.51 -11.38
CA MET A 620 -22.37 -6.47 -12.38
C MET A 620 -21.71 -5.19 -11.89
N GLN A 621 -20.49 -4.91 -12.38
CA GLN A 621 -19.85 -3.59 -12.29
C GLN A 621 -20.36 -2.71 -13.43
N SER A 622 -20.97 -1.56 -13.15
CA SER A 622 -21.33 -0.56 -14.15
C SER A 622 -20.93 0.85 -13.71
N VAL A 623 -20.82 1.78 -14.66
CA VAL A 623 -20.53 3.20 -14.38
C VAL A 623 -21.58 4.04 -15.11
N ILE A 624 -22.41 4.75 -14.35
CA ILE A 624 -23.47 5.63 -14.86
C ILE A 624 -23.20 7.03 -14.30
N SER A 625 -23.08 8.03 -15.18
CA SER A 625 -22.57 9.36 -14.82
C SER A 625 -21.26 9.25 -14.02
N ASN A 626 -21.18 9.87 -12.84
CA ASN A 626 -20.02 9.82 -11.96
C ASN A 626 -20.13 8.74 -10.85
N VAL A 627 -21.03 7.76 -10.97
CA VAL A 627 -21.23 6.70 -9.97
C VAL A 627 -20.85 5.34 -10.55
N VAL A 628 -19.94 4.63 -9.88
CA VAL A 628 -19.70 3.21 -10.12
C VAL A 628 -20.58 2.39 -9.18
N ALA A 629 -21.28 1.40 -9.74
CA ALA A 629 -22.12 0.45 -9.01
C ALA A 629 -21.53 -0.95 -9.12
N PHE A 630 -21.48 -1.67 -7.99
CA PHE A 630 -21.15 -3.09 -7.92
C PHE A 630 -22.37 -3.83 -7.39
N ARG A 631 -23.19 -4.39 -8.29
CA ARG A 631 -24.32 -5.26 -7.91
C ARG A 631 -23.84 -6.70 -7.84
N VAL A 632 -23.73 -7.22 -6.63
CA VAL A 632 -23.42 -8.62 -6.32
C VAL A 632 -24.71 -9.41 -6.28
N HIS A 633 -24.77 -10.54 -6.98
CA HIS A 633 -25.86 -11.51 -6.93
C HIS A 633 -25.37 -12.72 -6.16
N ALA A 634 -25.95 -13.03 -5.00
CA ALA A 634 -25.48 -14.14 -4.18
C ALA A 634 -25.83 -15.49 -4.85
N PRO A 635 -24.86 -16.36 -5.17
CA PRO A 635 -25.14 -17.68 -5.75
C PRO A 635 -25.84 -18.63 -4.75
N CYS A 636 -25.64 -18.40 -3.45
CA CYS A 636 -26.16 -19.21 -2.36
C CYS A 636 -26.24 -18.37 -1.07
N SER A 637 -27.04 -18.82 -0.09
CA SER A 637 -26.99 -18.29 1.28
C SER A 637 -25.59 -18.46 1.86
N GLY A 638 -25.09 -17.41 2.52
CA GLY A 638 -23.75 -17.35 3.07
C GLY A 638 -23.18 -15.94 3.09
N ALA A 639 -21.88 -15.85 3.36
CA ALA A 639 -21.15 -14.59 3.40
C ALA A 639 -20.03 -14.55 2.36
N PHE A 640 -19.88 -13.39 1.72
CA PHE A 640 -18.88 -13.11 0.69
C PHE A 640 -18.07 -11.88 1.06
N LEU A 641 -16.81 -11.81 0.64
CA LEU A 641 -15.99 -10.60 0.72
C LEU A 641 -15.92 -9.95 -0.66
N LEU A 642 -16.50 -8.76 -0.78
CA LEU A 642 -16.30 -7.86 -1.92
C LEU A 642 -15.12 -6.93 -1.61
N ASP A 643 -14.08 -6.99 -2.43
CA ASP A 643 -12.87 -6.16 -2.35
C ASP A 643 -12.78 -5.31 -3.60
N ILE A 644 -12.92 -3.99 -3.46
CA ILE A 644 -12.98 -3.02 -4.56
C ILE A 644 -11.64 -2.30 -4.65
N PHE A 645 -11.13 -2.21 -5.87
CA PHE A 645 -9.85 -1.62 -6.21
C PHE A 645 -10.04 -0.52 -7.25
N ALA A 646 -9.21 0.51 -7.19
CA ALA A 646 -9.16 1.55 -8.21
C ALA A 646 -7.71 1.78 -8.68
N ASN A 647 -7.58 2.41 -9.85
CA ASN A 647 -6.34 3.01 -10.33
C ASN A 647 -6.69 4.20 -11.24
N ALA A 648 -5.93 5.29 -11.16
CA ALA A 648 -6.07 6.43 -12.07
C ALA A 648 -5.09 6.25 -13.24
N VAL A 649 -5.59 6.19 -14.47
CA VAL A 649 -4.83 5.86 -15.67
C VAL A 649 -5.34 6.65 -16.87
N THR A 650 -4.46 7.21 -17.69
CA THR A 650 -4.87 7.91 -18.91
C THR A 650 -5.40 6.95 -19.98
N PRO A 651 -6.25 7.41 -20.93
CA PRO A 651 -6.68 6.58 -22.05
C PRO A 651 -5.53 6.00 -22.89
N GLN A 652 -4.42 6.75 -23.02
CA GLN A 652 -3.23 6.28 -23.73
C GLN A 652 -2.56 5.11 -23.00
N GLU A 653 -2.29 5.26 -21.70
CA GLU A 653 -1.73 4.17 -20.88
C GLU A 653 -2.62 2.93 -20.88
N TYR A 654 -3.96 3.08 -20.83
CA TYR A 654 -4.89 1.95 -20.94
C TYR A 654 -4.70 1.17 -22.24
N LEU A 655 -4.51 1.87 -23.36
CA LEU A 655 -4.37 1.26 -24.70
C LEU A 655 -2.99 0.63 -24.96
N THR A 656 -1.99 0.88 -24.12
CA THR A 656 -0.68 0.18 -24.22
C THR A 656 -0.75 -1.31 -23.89
N GLY A 657 -1.74 -1.73 -23.07
CA GLY A 657 -1.82 -3.09 -22.54
C GLY A 657 -0.84 -3.41 -21.39
N GLU A 658 -0.10 -2.41 -20.87
CA GLU A 658 0.82 -2.61 -19.74
C GLU A 658 0.10 -3.07 -18.44
N PRO A 659 0.73 -3.91 -17.58
CA PRO A 659 0.06 -4.46 -16.39
C PRO A 659 -0.37 -3.40 -15.36
N MET A 660 -1.67 -3.13 -15.34
CA MET A 660 -2.31 -2.10 -14.52
C MET A 660 -2.28 -2.44 -13.01
N LYS A 661 -1.90 -1.48 -12.17
CA LYS A 661 -1.67 -1.69 -10.72
C LYS A 661 -2.82 -1.20 -9.86
N PHE A 662 -3.90 -1.96 -9.87
CA PHE A 662 -5.04 -1.78 -8.98
C PHE A 662 -4.65 -1.88 -7.49
N LYS A 663 -5.02 -0.86 -6.71
CA LYS A 663 -4.87 -0.84 -5.24
C LYS A 663 -6.26 -0.83 -4.58
N SER A 664 -6.42 -1.57 -3.48
CA SER A 664 -7.73 -1.69 -2.79
C SER A 664 -8.13 -0.35 -2.16
N VAL A 665 -9.34 0.11 -2.47
CA VAL A 665 -9.91 1.36 -1.95
C VAL A 665 -10.95 1.11 -0.86
N CYS A 666 -11.76 0.06 -0.97
CA CYS A 666 -12.76 -0.29 0.04
C CYS A 666 -13.18 -1.77 0.00
N LYS A 667 -13.72 -2.28 1.11
CA LYS A 667 -14.18 -3.69 1.24
C LYS A 667 -15.49 -3.79 2.01
N PHE A 668 -16.30 -4.77 1.64
CA PHE A 668 -17.60 -5.06 2.25
C PHE A 668 -17.77 -6.56 2.48
N LYS A 669 -18.42 -6.92 3.59
CA LYS A 669 -19.00 -8.25 3.77
C LYS A 669 -20.39 -8.24 3.14
N ILE A 670 -20.60 -9.01 2.08
CA ILE A 670 -21.94 -9.23 1.54
C ILE A 670 -22.56 -10.43 2.28
N CYS A 671 -23.79 -10.29 2.76
CA CYS A 671 -24.48 -11.32 3.54
C CYS A 671 -25.81 -11.68 2.88
N CYS A 672 -25.96 -12.94 2.48
CA CYS A 672 -27.21 -13.51 1.97
C CYS A 672 -27.73 -14.51 3.01
N GLU A 673 -28.80 -14.16 3.72
CA GLU A 673 -29.34 -15.03 4.78
C GLU A 673 -30.20 -16.14 4.17
N GLU A 674 -31.19 -15.78 3.35
CA GLU A 674 -32.04 -16.69 2.59
C GLU A 674 -32.02 -16.31 1.10
N LEU A 675 -32.07 -17.30 0.20
CA LEU A 675 -32.10 -17.10 -1.25
C LEU A 675 -33.39 -17.69 -1.83
N GLN A 676 -34.37 -16.84 -2.12
CA GLN A 676 -35.69 -17.27 -2.62
C GLN A 676 -35.65 -17.77 -4.07
N THR A 677 -34.71 -17.29 -4.88
CA THR A 677 -34.56 -17.64 -6.30
C THR A 677 -33.10 -17.95 -6.63
N VAL A 678 -32.85 -19.07 -7.32
CA VAL A 678 -31.50 -19.45 -7.77
C VAL A 678 -30.94 -18.38 -8.72
N MET A 679 -29.92 -17.68 -8.26
CA MET A 679 -29.20 -16.70 -9.08
C MET A 679 -28.32 -17.40 -10.11
N VAL A 680 -28.49 -17.02 -11.37
CA VAL A 680 -27.65 -17.50 -12.48
C VAL A 680 -26.43 -16.59 -12.67
N PRO A 681 -25.26 -17.13 -13.04
CA PRO A 681 -24.11 -16.30 -13.38
C PRO A 681 -24.40 -15.47 -14.64
N LEU A 682 -23.87 -14.24 -14.67
CA LEU A 682 -23.89 -13.40 -15.87
C LEU A 682 -23.22 -14.12 -17.06
N PRO A 683 -23.59 -13.80 -18.31
CA PRO A 683 -22.94 -14.31 -19.53
C PRO A 683 -21.41 -14.16 -19.50
N ASP A 684 -20.72 -15.05 -20.22
CA ASP A 684 -19.25 -15.21 -20.18
C ASP A 684 -18.50 -14.15 -21.01
N CYS A 685 -18.85 -12.89 -20.79
CA CYS A 685 -18.31 -11.71 -21.44
C CYS A 685 -16.93 -11.30 -20.91
N ALA A 686 -16.22 -10.48 -21.70
CA ALA A 686 -14.93 -9.92 -21.35
C ALA A 686 -14.92 -9.17 -20.00
N SER A 687 -13.79 -9.21 -19.30
CA SER A 687 -13.63 -8.61 -17.98
C SER A 687 -13.69 -7.06 -17.99
N GLY A 688 -14.23 -6.49 -16.93
CA GLY A 688 -14.38 -5.04 -16.74
C GLY A 688 -15.83 -4.59 -16.56
N GLU A 689 -16.03 -3.27 -16.61
CA GLU A 689 -17.32 -2.59 -16.51
C GLU A 689 -18.29 -2.95 -17.65
N TRP A 690 -19.57 -3.03 -17.33
CA TRP A 690 -20.69 -3.13 -18.26
C TRP A 690 -21.20 -1.73 -18.62
N GLY A 691 -21.65 -1.56 -19.86
CA GLY A 691 -22.16 -0.32 -20.44
C GLY A 691 -21.18 0.43 -21.36
N PRO A 692 -21.68 1.44 -22.08
CA PRO A 692 -20.93 2.20 -23.09
C PRO A 692 -19.94 3.22 -22.52
N THR A 693 -19.98 3.50 -21.22
CA THR A 693 -19.11 4.49 -20.55
C THR A 693 -17.63 4.25 -20.85
N LYS A 694 -17.20 2.98 -20.89
CA LYS A 694 -15.84 2.58 -21.32
C LYS A 694 -15.54 3.01 -22.76
N ALA A 695 -16.48 2.75 -23.67
CA ALA A 695 -16.33 2.94 -25.10
C ALA A 695 -16.27 4.43 -25.45
N THR A 696 -17.13 5.23 -24.83
CA THR A 696 -17.10 6.70 -24.95
C THR A 696 -15.80 7.27 -24.41
N ARG A 697 -15.42 6.90 -23.17
CA ARG A 697 -14.22 7.40 -22.47
C ARG A 697 -12.92 7.08 -23.19
N LEU A 698 -12.72 5.83 -23.61
CA LEU A 698 -11.44 5.37 -24.15
C LEU A 698 -11.35 5.49 -25.68
N PHE A 699 -12.45 5.22 -26.40
CA PHE A 699 -12.47 5.12 -27.87
C PHE A 699 -13.26 6.24 -28.55
N GLY A 700 -13.99 7.09 -27.83
CA GLY A 700 -14.87 8.10 -28.43
C GLY A 700 -16.14 7.52 -29.06
N LEU A 701 -16.52 6.30 -28.67
CA LEU A 701 -17.72 5.62 -29.17
C LEU A 701 -18.94 6.00 -28.31
N ILE A 702 -19.77 6.92 -28.80
CA ILE A 702 -20.89 7.52 -28.07
C ILE A 702 -22.18 6.75 -28.36
N PRO A 703 -22.91 6.21 -27.36
CA PRO A 703 -24.17 5.51 -27.59
C PRO A 703 -25.26 6.47 -28.09
N ILE A 704 -26.03 6.06 -29.09
CA ILE A 704 -27.19 6.81 -29.59
C ILE A 704 -28.49 6.22 -29.03
N THR A 705 -28.67 4.90 -29.14
CA THR A 705 -29.95 4.23 -28.79
C THR A 705 -30.04 3.77 -27.34
N HIS A 706 -28.93 3.27 -26.77
CA HIS A 706 -28.93 2.53 -25.50
C HIS A 706 -27.74 2.96 -24.63
N PRO A 707 -27.89 3.98 -23.76
CA PRO A 707 -26.84 4.45 -22.87
C PRO A 707 -26.66 3.54 -21.64
N GLU A 708 -27.68 2.77 -21.26
CA GLU A 708 -27.69 1.94 -20.04
C GLU A 708 -27.02 0.58 -20.24
N PRO A 709 -26.33 0.03 -19.21
CA PRO A 709 -25.58 -1.23 -19.30
C PRO A 709 -26.47 -2.49 -19.33
N LEU A 710 -27.72 -2.35 -18.89
CA LEU A 710 -28.76 -3.37 -18.91
C LEU A 710 -29.84 -2.96 -19.91
N ILE A 711 -30.15 -3.86 -20.84
CA ILE A 711 -31.16 -3.65 -21.88
C ILE A 711 -32.24 -4.73 -21.76
N PHE A 712 -33.50 -4.34 -21.93
CA PHE A 712 -34.62 -5.24 -22.13
C PHE A 712 -35.02 -5.18 -23.60
N ALA A 713 -35.08 -6.34 -24.26
CA ALA A 713 -35.30 -6.43 -25.70
C ALA A 713 -36.35 -7.49 -26.05
N GLY A 714 -37.01 -7.29 -27.19
CA GLY A 714 -37.86 -8.28 -27.83
C GLY A 714 -37.05 -9.35 -28.57
N ARG A 715 -37.52 -9.79 -29.75
CA ARG A 715 -36.82 -10.81 -30.57
C ARG A 715 -35.58 -10.30 -31.31
N ALA A 716 -35.41 -9.00 -31.44
CA ALA A 716 -34.28 -8.35 -32.07
C ALA A 716 -34.07 -6.96 -31.47
N ILE A 717 -32.90 -6.39 -31.68
CA ILE A 717 -32.53 -5.05 -31.24
C ILE A 717 -31.50 -4.43 -32.17
N GLU A 718 -31.59 -3.11 -32.35
CA GLU A 718 -30.56 -2.30 -32.99
C GLU A 718 -29.83 -1.45 -31.94
N LEU A 719 -28.49 -1.51 -31.96
CA LEU A 719 -27.62 -0.68 -31.13
C LEU A 719 -26.80 0.25 -32.04
N GLN A 720 -27.04 1.55 -31.96
CA GLN A 720 -26.32 2.55 -32.74
C GLN A 720 -25.35 3.35 -31.87
N PHE A 721 -24.17 3.68 -32.43
CA PHE A 721 -23.17 4.55 -31.81
C PHE A 721 -22.61 5.55 -32.82
N ARG A 722 -22.32 6.77 -32.35
CA ARG A 722 -21.54 7.76 -33.08
C ARG A 722 -20.06 7.64 -32.72
N MET A 723 -19.20 7.69 -33.72
CA MET A 723 -17.74 7.71 -33.59
C MET A 723 -17.26 9.16 -33.53
N SER A 724 -16.84 9.64 -32.35
CA SER A 724 -16.29 11.00 -32.19
C SER A 724 -14.85 11.15 -32.72
N ARG A 725 -14.24 10.04 -33.13
CA ARG A 725 -12.91 9.93 -33.75
C ARG A 725 -12.91 8.73 -34.71
N PRO A 726 -12.02 8.66 -35.71
CA PRO A 726 -11.96 7.50 -36.63
C PRO A 726 -11.61 6.18 -35.91
N LEU A 727 -12.50 5.20 -36.03
CA LEU A 727 -12.34 3.82 -35.54
C LEU A 727 -12.51 2.84 -36.70
N THR A 728 -11.86 1.68 -36.63
CA THR A 728 -11.90 0.62 -37.64
C THR A 728 -11.99 -0.78 -37.02
N ASP A 729 -12.20 -1.79 -37.87
CA ASP A 729 -12.22 -3.22 -37.52
C ASP A 729 -13.11 -3.53 -36.30
N PHE A 730 -14.37 -3.10 -36.35
CA PHE A 730 -15.37 -3.50 -35.36
C PHE A 730 -15.60 -5.02 -35.40
N MET A 731 -15.86 -5.59 -34.24
CA MET A 731 -16.32 -6.97 -34.07
C MET A 731 -17.22 -7.03 -32.84
N ALA A 732 -18.38 -7.66 -32.94
CA ALA A 732 -19.26 -7.89 -31.80
C ALA A 732 -19.56 -9.39 -31.63
N THR A 733 -19.48 -9.90 -30.40
CA THR A 733 -19.66 -11.31 -30.06
C THR A 733 -20.79 -11.47 -29.04
N LEU A 734 -21.66 -12.46 -29.27
CA LEU A 734 -22.87 -12.69 -28.48
C LEU A 734 -22.74 -13.99 -27.69
N HIS A 735 -23.00 -13.89 -26.39
CA HIS A 735 -22.80 -14.94 -25.40
C HIS A 735 -24.13 -15.28 -24.70
N LYS A 736 -24.38 -16.56 -24.44
CA LYS A 736 -25.46 -17.04 -23.56
C LYS A 736 -25.01 -18.32 -22.86
N ASN A 737 -25.37 -18.45 -21.58
CA ASN A 737 -24.99 -19.60 -20.77
C ASN A 737 -25.46 -20.92 -21.41
N GLY A 738 -24.55 -21.90 -21.48
CA GLY A 738 -24.80 -23.20 -22.11
C GLY A 738 -24.74 -23.22 -23.64
N ILE A 739 -24.43 -22.09 -24.30
CA ILE A 739 -24.38 -22.00 -25.77
C ILE A 739 -22.99 -21.54 -26.23
N GLU A 740 -22.41 -22.25 -27.18
CA GLU A 740 -21.15 -21.86 -27.82
C GLU A 740 -21.34 -20.59 -28.67
N GLU A 741 -20.49 -19.60 -28.44
CA GLU A 741 -20.42 -18.32 -29.19
C GLU A 741 -20.51 -18.51 -30.72
N LYS A 742 -19.86 -19.54 -31.26
CA LYS A 742 -19.87 -19.90 -32.70
C LYS A 742 -21.27 -20.21 -33.26
N LYS A 743 -22.24 -20.58 -32.43
CA LYS A 743 -23.65 -20.78 -32.81
C LYS A 743 -24.44 -19.48 -32.80
N LEU A 744 -23.96 -18.47 -32.06
CA LEU A 744 -24.59 -17.18 -31.86
C LEU A 744 -24.10 -16.08 -32.81
N SER A 745 -22.85 -16.16 -33.27
CA SER A 745 -22.22 -15.16 -34.18
C SER A 745 -23.07 -14.78 -35.39
N LYS A 746 -23.74 -15.75 -36.03
CA LYS A 746 -24.64 -15.53 -37.19
C LYS A 746 -25.88 -14.66 -36.91
N TYR A 747 -26.21 -14.39 -35.64
CA TYR A 747 -27.32 -13.55 -35.22
C TYR A 747 -26.92 -12.10 -34.93
N VAL A 748 -25.62 -11.78 -35.01
CA VAL A 748 -25.07 -10.43 -34.91
C VAL A 748 -24.65 -9.97 -36.30
N GLN A 749 -25.13 -8.79 -36.71
CA GLN A 749 -24.73 -8.12 -37.93
C GLN A 749 -24.27 -6.70 -37.59
N GLN A 750 -23.32 -6.17 -38.35
CA GLN A 750 -22.78 -4.82 -38.13
C GLN A 750 -22.70 -4.06 -39.46
N ALA A 751 -23.03 -2.78 -39.43
CA ALA A 751 -22.96 -1.88 -40.58
C ALA A 751 -22.39 -0.53 -40.14
N ILE A 752 -21.45 0.01 -40.93
CA ILE A 752 -20.89 1.35 -40.74
C ILE A 752 -21.45 2.25 -41.85
N LEU A 753 -21.95 3.41 -41.48
CA LEU A 753 -22.38 4.47 -42.38
C LEU A 753 -21.89 5.81 -41.83
N ASP A 754 -21.04 6.50 -42.57
CA ASP A 754 -20.41 7.77 -42.19
C ASP A 754 -19.76 7.74 -40.79
N ASP A 755 -20.27 8.52 -39.83
CA ASP A 755 -19.80 8.56 -38.43
C ASP A 755 -20.47 7.53 -37.51
N MET A 756 -21.36 6.68 -38.04
CA MET A 756 -22.22 5.79 -37.26
C MET A 756 -21.89 4.31 -37.48
N ILE A 757 -21.82 3.56 -36.38
CA ILE A 757 -21.76 2.09 -36.37
C ILE A 757 -23.05 1.55 -35.75
N THR A 758 -23.70 0.65 -36.48
CA THR A 758 -24.97 0.02 -36.11
C THR A 758 -24.77 -1.49 -35.97
N PHE A 759 -25.11 -2.03 -34.80
CA PHE A 759 -25.17 -3.48 -34.55
C PHE A 759 -26.62 -3.93 -34.52
N ASN A 760 -26.99 -4.84 -35.42
CA ASN A 760 -28.28 -5.49 -35.45
C ASN A 760 -28.15 -6.89 -34.84
N ILE A 761 -28.80 -7.13 -33.71
CA ILE A 761 -28.77 -8.41 -32.99
C ILE A 761 -30.15 -9.05 -33.01
N SER A 762 -30.20 -10.35 -33.27
CA SER A 762 -31.41 -11.17 -33.17
C SER A 762 -31.25 -12.25 -32.09
N PHE A 763 -32.34 -12.59 -31.41
CA PHE A 763 -32.32 -13.56 -30.31
C PHE A 763 -33.03 -14.84 -30.73
N PRO A 764 -32.33 -15.99 -30.83
CA PRO A 764 -32.94 -17.26 -31.25
C PRO A 764 -33.96 -17.80 -30.25
N GLU A 765 -33.86 -17.38 -28.99
CA GLU A 765 -34.71 -17.79 -27.87
C GLU A 765 -34.78 -16.65 -26.84
N GLU A 766 -35.64 -16.79 -25.85
CA GLU A 766 -35.71 -15.88 -24.71
C GLU A 766 -34.58 -16.16 -23.70
N GLY A 767 -34.35 -15.22 -22.79
CA GLY A 767 -33.37 -15.31 -21.71
C GLY A 767 -32.29 -14.23 -21.76
N GLN A 768 -31.26 -14.40 -20.95
CA GLN A 768 -30.19 -13.43 -20.78
C GLN A 768 -29.02 -13.70 -21.74
N TYR A 769 -28.62 -12.65 -22.44
CA TYR A 769 -27.51 -12.59 -23.38
C TYR A 769 -26.49 -11.53 -22.93
N GLY A 770 -25.23 -11.76 -23.26
CA GLY A 770 -24.16 -10.76 -23.13
C GLY A 770 -23.60 -10.43 -24.50
N LEU A 771 -23.44 -9.15 -24.81
CA LEU A 771 -22.82 -8.69 -26.05
C LEU A 771 -21.51 -8.00 -25.70
N ASP A 772 -20.37 -8.51 -26.17
CA ASP A 772 -19.10 -7.79 -26.16
C ASP A 772 -18.89 -7.10 -27.52
N ILE A 773 -18.27 -5.91 -27.50
CA ILE A 773 -17.89 -5.13 -28.68
C ILE A 773 -16.40 -4.81 -28.60
N TYR A 774 -15.70 -5.03 -29.70
CA TYR A 774 -14.28 -4.78 -29.90
C TYR A 774 -14.08 -3.85 -31.09
N THR A 775 -13.00 -3.07 -31.07
CA THR A 775 -12.65 -2.12 -32.14
C THR A 775 -11.14 -1.86 -32.14
N ARG A 776 -10.65 -1.12 -33.13
CA ARG A 776 -9.29 -0.56 -33.18
C ARG A 776 -9.35 0.92 -33.52
N GLU A 777 -8.50 1.72 -32.89
CA GLU A 777 -8.28 3.11 -33.29
C GLU A 777 -7.50 3.17 -34.62
N VAL A 778 -7.86 4.11 -35.50
CA VAL A 778 -7.11 4.33 -36.74
C VAL A 778 -5.75 4.89 -36.37
N GLY A 779 -4.70 4.09 -36.57
CA GLY A 779 -3.38 4.32 -35.99
C GLY A 779 -2.84 5.72 -36.27
N SER A 780 -2.51 6.44 -35.20
CA SER A 780 -1.73 7.66 -35.30
C SER A 780 -0.36 7.33 -35.91
N VAL A 781 -0.03 7.97 -37.03
CA VAL A 781 1.27 7.77 -37.69
C VAL A 781 2.35 8.37 -36.80
N SER A 782 2.97 7.51 -35.99
CA SER A 782 4.16 7.85 -35.23
C SER A 782 5.24 8.28 -36.21
N HIS A 783 5.73 9.52 -36.08
CA HIS A 783 6.77 10.09 -36.95
C HIS A 783 8.16 9.50 -36.64
N ASN A 784 8.30 8.19 -36.85
CA ASN A 784 9.56 7.45 -36.88
C ASN A 784 9.48 6.40 -37.99
N ASN A 785 9.95 6.75 -39.19
CA ASN A 785 10.05 5.83 -40.31
C ASN A 785 11.13 4.77 -40.03
N ASN A 786 10.79 3.64 -39.40
CA ASN A 786 11.35 2.30 -39.67
C ASN A 786 10.80 1.21 -38.72
N SER A 787 9.58 0.71 -38.99
CA SER A 787 9.22 -0.68 -38.70
C SER A 787 7.99 -1.11 -39.53
N SER A 788 7.82 -2.42 -39.69
CA SER A 788 6.70 -3.05 -40.39
C SER A 788 5.35 -2.81 -39.69
N THR A 789 4.26 -2.90 -40.46
CA THR A 789 2.87 -2.78 -39.96
C THR A 789 2.50 -3.86 -38.93
N GLU A 790 2.73 -3.60 -37.64
CA GLU A 790 2.07 -4.35 -36.58
C GLU A 790 0.57 -4.06 -36.59
N LYS A 791 -0.24 -5.10 -36.86
CA LYS A 791 -1.68 -5.02 -36.69
C LYS A 791 -1.97 -5.06 -35.18
N HIS A 792 -2.20 -3.90 -34.57
CA HIS A 792 -2.69 -3.82 -33.19
C HIS A 792 -3.87 -4.79 -32.99
N LEU A 793 -3.93 -5.48 -31.85
CA LEU A 793 -5.03 -6.39 -31.56
C LEU A 793 -6.34 -5.62 -31.41
N LEU A 794 -7.47 -6.30 -31.62
CA LEU A 794 -8.79 -5.73 -31.34
C LEU A 794 -8.95 -5.57 -29.84
N THR A 795 -9.31 -4.38 -29.39
CA THR A 795 -9.44 -4.08 -27.96
C THR A 795 -10.92 -4.04 -27.56
N HIS A 796 -11.27 -4.73 -26.47
CA HIS A 796 -12.62 -4.73 -25.93
C HIS A 796 -13.01 -3.32 -25.47
N CYS A 797 -14.02 -2.72 -26.11
CA CYS A 797 -14.43 -1.33 -25.86
C CYS A 797 -15.75 -1.21 -25.10
N CYS A 798 -16.70 -2.12 -25.27
CA CYS A 798 -18.03 -2.03 -24.67
C CYS A 798 -18.63 -3.42 -24.43
N LYS A 799 -19.47 -3.58 -23.40
CA LYS A 799 -20.36 -4.74 -23.30
C LYS A 799 -21.72 -4.43 -22.69
N TYR A 800 -22.74 -5.18 -23.07
CA TYR A 800 -24.12 -5.04 -22.58
C TYR A 800 -24.69 -6.34 -22.06
N LEU A 801 -25.50 -6.23 -21.00
CA LEU A 801 -26.37 -7.31 -20.53
C LEU A 801 -27.75 -7.13 -21.15
N ILE A 802 -28.24 -8.12 -21.91
CA ILE A 802 -29.49 -8.01 -22.67
C ILE A 802 -30.46 -9.11 -22.24
N ASN A 803 -31.60 -8.73 -21.67
CA ASN A 803 -32.69 -9.63 -21.32
C ASN A 803 -33.71 -9.68 -22.47
N SER A 804 -33.68 -10.77 -23.24
CA SER A 804 -34.61 -11.05 -24.35
C SER A 804 -35.88 -11.73 -23.85
N SER A 805 -37.07 -11.19 -24.18
CA SER A 805 -38.36 -11.87 -23.96
C SER A 805 -39.40 -11.49 -25.01
N LYS A 806 -40.35 -12.39 -25.31
CA LYS A 806 -41.50 -12.13 -26.21
C LYS A 806 -42.52 -11.12 -25.65
N ARG A 807 -42.34 -10.65 -24.41
CA ARG A 807 -43.19 -9.63 -23.76
C ARG A 807 -42.62 -8.21 -23.88
N ASN A 808 -41.39 -8.08 -24.37
CA ASN A 808 -40.68 -6.83 -24.67
C ASN A 808 -40.64 -6.61 -26.19
#